data_AF-A0A7S1BSD5-F1
#
_entry.id   AF-A0A7S1BSD5-F1
#
_cell.length_a   1.000
_cell.length_b   1.000
_cell.length_c   1.000
_cell.angle_alpha   90.00
_cell.angle_beta   90.00
_cell.angle_gamma   90.00
#
_symmetry.space_group_name_H-M   'P 1'
#
loop_
_entity.id
_entity.type
_entity.pdbx_description
1 polymer ?
#
loop_
_entity_poly.entity_id
_entity_poly.type
_entity_poly.pdbx_seq_one_letter_code
_entity_poly.pdbx_strand_id
1 'polypeptide(L)'
;MRLLILALTSIGLPPLAFSLDSPCFPVPFDIIVTKACTYDTVLFAYEHYFNSSVTPLVACAHSAEEDLAAILGVNETSSVEAEIMRLCSNIQGNIEFDQISYKDSQFTENFFAGGTYWNEEVETKLESDDGTVTNVLKDDAARVLGYYELAKREIIAKPDLPNFDLDQCNVNSAMCCWVTDRQANDNNGSCAKEYDENCVDKDPADNTDLCMVDLNRSPFSNKVASDGLSIFYGDDGNKPPFNAEGPVHCHGFAWADQSNHHSGRYKGNNLFYISMYDHMYKRGYVRNVPGAPMCGCVEHMPIVSRSDCTQIDVKESFKLTYDTMNVQITMESTDIDFNACKGVRKNNNLEEHYKLLLQRNLVTDEKFQELKKTIAGDHGCPSAIKSKLIEKGFFAGFSDPENWTHVVGKGSLNKPEITMGPALFRKAFGASINGIVRRVCLSCSSSDHKDIYYRRLTPLPYDIDLLDVLKNNWFDKNNTFNVDFALYSSYEEALADNEDNRWSSCNFNDPRVGFPRDCGPRKLVGNQWNSYVRGGATAYDSAFYLEAKHVDSSFQLTPLNMTTFGSAAVTYAVELNGTYYIQGKGEMAWNKNSDNLNFAYEDSPDEDFTVVSQLSSIERKGKWTTAGIMVRSSLENDSQMMYLGTSMETNGIFLQTRVGNGESSSVKHSYTVIKSPFFKLRRRVLNGEVTAHISSDGKEWEQIGEPVYMKGVLKVGMSTISDNDSTLSEAVFSNYEVVPELLTPSPTISAAPTRSPAPTTAFPKELGCFKDKGRRAMPVRKGSGNMNQCIINCNGYTYAGRQWAGECWCANSGYDKYGREPSGCNCNGSNVGAWRNCVYQITSS
;
A
#
# COMPACT_ATOMS: atom_id res chain seq x y z
N MET A 1 -33.36 -7.78 -48.46
CA MET A 1 -34.08 -6.85 -49.37
C MET A 1 -35.25 -6.30 -48.55
N ARG A 2 -35.14 -5.15 -47.84
CA ARG A 2 -35.37 -3.76 -48.31
C ARG A 2 -36.73 -3.68 -49.05
N LEU A 3 -37.76 -2.89 -48.72
CA LEU A 3 -37.96 -1.54 -48.12
C LEU A 3 -39.47 -1.46 -47.67
N LEU A 4 -39.85 -0.91 -46.51
CA LEU A 4 -40.13 0.50 -46.13
C LEU A 4 -41.46 1.16 -46.62
N ILE A 5 -42.33 1.48 -45.63
CA ILE A 5 -42.96 2.79 -45.24
C ILE A 5 -44.10 3.42 -46.09
N LEU A 6 -45.25 3.69 -45.43
CA LEU A 6 -45.88 5.01 -45.08
C LEU A 6 -47.40 4.80 -44.86
N ALA A 7 -47.90 4.84 -43.62
CA ALA A 7 -48.37 6.01 -42.86
C ALA A 7 -49.77 6.52 -43.27
N LEU A 8 -50.75 6.41 -42.35
CA LEU A 8 -51.84 7.38 -42.11
C LEU A 8 -52.66 6.99 -40.85
N THR A 9 -52.35 7.70 -39.77
CA THR A 9 -53.22 8.26 -38.71
C THR A 9 -54.56 7.59 -38.38
N SER A 10 -54.75 7.26 -37.09
CA SER A 10 -56.05 7.35 -36.43
C SER A 10 -55.90 7.33 -34.90
N ILE A 11 -56.13 8.50 -34.30
CA ILE A 11 -56.67 8.70 -32.94
C ILE A 11 -55.81 8.13 -31.81
N GLY A 12 -55.06 9.02 -31.17
CA GLY A 12 -54.56 8.79 -29.81
C GLY A 12 -55.73 8.63 -28.85
N LEU A 13 -56.06 7.38 -28.54
CA LEU A 13 -56.65 7.06 -27.25
C LEU A 13 -55.56 7.32 -26.19
N PRO A 14 -55.86 8.01 -25.09
CA PRO A 14 -54.96 7.99 -23.95
C PRO A 14 -54.77 6.51 -23.55
N PRO A 15 -53.57 6.09 -23.09
CA PRO A 15 -53.47 4.80 -22.43
C PRO A 15 -54.54 4.79 -21.33
N LEU A 16 -55.40 3.76 -21.34
CA LEU A 16 -56.37 3.54 -20.29
C LEU A 16 -55.64 3.68 -18.96
N ALA A 17 -56.03 4.68 -18.18
CA ALA A 17 -55.50 4.88 -16.85
C ALA A 17 -55.77 3.60 -16.05
N PHE A 18 -54.68 3.01 -15.58
CA PHE A 18 -54.61 1.93 -14.62
C PHE A 18 -55.46 2.30 -13.39
N SER A 19 -56.49 1.51 -13.04
CA SER A 19 -57.14 1.62 -11.73
C SER A 19 -56.96 0.31 -10.98
N LEU A 20 -56.08 0.33 -9.98
CA LEU A 20 -55.81 -0.72 -8.99
C LEU A 20 -56.98 -0.91 -7.99
N ASP A 21 -58.22 -0.59 -8.39
CA ASP A 21 -59.28 -0.26 -7.42
C ASP A 21 -59.92 -1.49 -6.75
N SER A 22 -59.59 -2.72 -7.17
CA SER A 22 -60.11 -3.93 -6.49
C SER A 22 -59.29 -5.20 -6.78
N PRO A 23 -58.95 -6.00 -5.75
CA PRO A 23 -58.30 -7.30 -5.93
C PRO A 23 -59.25 -8.29 -6.62
N CYS A 24 -58.69 -9.15 -7.48
CA CYS A 24 -59.38 -10.20 -8.21
C CYS A 24 -59.96 -11.28 -7.28
N PHE A 25 -59.35 -11.47 -6.10
CA PHE A 25 -59.81 -12.39 -5.07
C PHE A 25 -60.09 -11.64 -3.75
N PRO A 26 -61.26 -10.99 -3.60
CA PRO A 26 -61.66 -10.34 -2.35
C PRO A 26 -62.21 -11.35 -1.33
N VAL A 27 -61.62 -12.55 -1.26
CA VAL A 27 -62.02 -13.62 -0.34
C VAL A 27 -60.88 -13.93 0.63
N PRO A 28 -61.18 -14.29 1.90
CA PRO A 28 -60.15 -14.66 2.84
C PRO A 28 -59.35 -15.88 2.39
N PHE A 29 -58.04 -15.88 2.64
CA PHE A 29 -57.19 -17.04 2.40
C PHE A 29 -56.06 -17.15 3.42
N ASP A 30 -55.53 -18.37 3.49
CA ASP A 30 -54.38 -18.74 4.30
C ASP A 30 -53.41 -19.56 3.44
N ILE A 31 -52.18 -19.07 3.28
CA ILE A 31 -51.12 -19.76 2.54
C ILE A 31 -49.98 -20.05 3.50
N ILE A 32 -49.69 -21.34 3.72
CA ILE A 32 -48.55 -21.78 4.53
C ILE A 32 -47.35 -22.02 3.61
N VAL A 33 -46.22 -21.43 3.96
CA VAL A 33 -44.98 -21.49 3.17
C VAL A 33 -43.85 -22.01 4.03
N THR A 34 -43.20 -23.10 3.60
CA THR A 34 -42.10 -23.78 4.32
C THR A 34 -40.72 -23.27 3.90
N LYS A 35 -40.60 -21.95 3.77
CA LYS A 35 -39.39 -21.25 3.36
C LYS A 35 -39.30 -19.91 4.07
N ALA A 36 -38.17 -19.22 3.87
CA ALA A 36 -37.96 -17.94 4.50
C ALA A 36 -38.87 -16.83 3.98
N CYS A 37 -39.32 -15.96 4.89
CA CYS A 37 -40.14 -14.80 4.55
C CYS A 37 -39.29 -13.80 3.76
N THR A 38 -39.46 -13.82 2.44
CA THR A 38 -38.75 -12.99 1.46
C THR A 38 -39.73 -12.60 0.37
N TYR A 39 -39.48 -11.49 -0.32
CA TYR A 39 -40.28 -11.05 -1.47
C TYR A 39 -40.54 -12.19 -2.46
N ASP A 40 -39.48 -12.83 -2.96
CA ASP A 40 -39.57 -13.93 -3.93
C ASP A 40 -40.41 -15.11 -3.43
N THR A 41 -40.27 -15.45 -2.15
CA THR A 41 -40.97 -16.61 -1.58
C THR A 41 -42.46 -16.31 -1.39
N VAL A 42 -42.79 -15.08 -0.97
CA VAL A 42 -44.18 -14.63 -0.83
C VAL A 42 -44.84 -14.49 -2.18
N LEU A 43 -44.19 -13.84 -3.15
CA LEU A 43 -44.69 -13.68 -4.51
C LEU A 43 -44.91 -15.05 -5.16
N PHE A 44 -43.93 -15.96 -5.09
CA PHE A 44 -44.07 -17.31 -5.65
C PHE A 44 -45.23 -18.10 -5.01
N ALA A 45 -45.38 -18.03 -3.69
CA ALA A 45 -46.48 -18.70 -2.99
C ALA A 45 -47.83 -18.11 -3.39
N TYR A 46 -47.91 -16.79 -3.53
CA TYR A 46 -49.11 -16.08 -3.93
C TYR A 46 -49.44 -16.34 -5.42
N GLU A 47 -48.47 -16.33 -6.32
CA GLU A 47 -48.63 -16.70 -7.73
C GLU A 47 -49.21 -18.12 -7.89
N HIS A 48 -48.73 -19.06 -7.07
CA HIS A 48 -49.26 -20.43 -7.08
C HIS A 48 -50.73 -20.47 -6.62
N TYR A 49 -51.06 -19.72 -5.57
CA TYR A 49 -52.44 -19.58 -5.09
C TYR A 49 -53.34 -18.89 -6.12
N PHE A 50 -52.88 -17.79 -6.71
CA PHE A 50 -53.58 -17.02 -7.75
C PHE A 50 -53.89 -17.92 -8.95
N ASN A 51 -52.90 -18.60 -9.52
CA ASN A 51 -53.07 -19.44 -10.71
C ASN A 51 -53.95 -20.68 -10.45
N SER A 52 -53.97 -21.21 -9.23
CA SER A 52 -54.85 -22.32 -8.87
C SER A 52 -56.29 -21.90 -8.56
N SER A 53 -56.49 -20.61 -8.22
CA SER A 53 -57.80 -20.04 -7.89
C SER A 53 -58.49 -19.38 -9.09
N VAL A 54 -57.76 -19.01 -10.14
CA VAL A 54 -58.32 -18.49 -11.41
C VAL A 54 -59.01 -19.63 -12.17
N THR A 55 -60.33 -19.51 -12.38
CA THR A 55 -61.12 -20.43 -13.20
C THR A 55 -61.52 -19.75 -14.53
N PRO A 56 -61.94 -20.51 -15.58
CA PRO A 56 -62.41 -19.92 -16.84
C PRO A 56 -63.62 -18.97 -16.71
N LEU A 57 -64.27 -18.92 -15.55
CA LEU A 57 -65.44 -18.08 -15.25
C LEU A 57 -65.08 -16.73 -14.57
N VAL A 58 -63.84 -16.57 -14.11
CA VAL A 58 -63.33 -15.32 -13.49
C VAL A 58 -62.02 -14.96 -14.17
N ALA A 59 -62.09 -14.15 -15.23
CA ALA A 59 -60.90 -13.61 -15.88
C ALA A 59 -60.38 -12.42 -15.08
N CYS A 60 -59.29 -12.60 -14.33
CA CYS A 60 -58.55 -11.49 -13.75
C CYS A 60 -57.79 -10.77 -14.87
N ALA A 61 -57.92 -9.45 -14.96
CA ALA A 61 -57.22 -8.64 -15.95
C ALA A 61 -55.77 -8.30 -15.55
N HIS A 62 -55.41 -8.59 -14.29
CA HIS A 62 -54.12 -8.30 -13.67
C HIS A 62 -53.25 -9.56 -13.60
N SER A 63 -51.93 -9.35 -13.57
CA SER A 63 -50.96 -10.34 -13.14
C SER A 63 -51.08 -10.63 -11.63
N ALA A 64 -50.51 -11.74 -11.18
CA ALA A 64 -50.49 -12.08 -9.76
C ALA A 64 -49.75 -11.02 -8.90
N GLU A 65 -48.70 -10.39 -9.43
CA GLU A 65 -47.97 -9.32 -8.75
C GLU A 65 -48.82 -8.04 -8.62
N GLU A 66 -49.55 -7.67 -9.67
CA GLU A 66 -50.50 -6.56 -9.65
C GLU A 66 -51.70 -6.83 -8.72
N ASP A 67 -52.17 -8.08 -8.65
CA ASP A 67 -53.22 -8.46 -7.69
C ASP A 67 -52.72 -8.44 -6.25
N LEU A 68 -51.48 -8.89 -6.03
CA LEU A 68 -50.82 -8.81 -4.73
C LEU A 68 -50.62 -7.36 -4.29
N ALA A 69 -50.31 -6.45 -5.22
CA ALA A 69 -50.24 -5.01 -4.96
C ALA A 69 -51.60 -4.46 -4.46
N ALA A 70 -52.70 -4.84 -5.11
CA ALA A 70 -54.05 -4.46 -4.69
C ALA A 70 -54.40 -5.02 -3.31
N ILE A 71 -54.04 -6.27 -3.02
CA ILE A 71 -54.28 -6.93 -1.72
C ILE A 71 -53.45 -6.27 -0.59
N LEU A 72 -52.21 -5.89 -0.86
CA LEU A 72 -51.35 -5.19 0.08
C LEU A 72 -51.73 -3.71 0.26
N GLY A 73 -52.62 -3.18 -0.56
CA GLY A 73 -53.04 -1.78 -0.52
C GLY A 73 -51.94 -0.81 -0.98
N VAL A 74 -51.03 -1.24 -1.85
CA VAL A 74 -49.98 -0.39 -2.44
C VAL A 74 -50.38 0.06 -3.85
N ASN A 75 -50.03 1.30 -4.21
CA ASN A 75 -50.50 1.95 -5.44
C ASN A 75 -49.68 1.61 -6.69
N GLU A 76 -48.56 0.89 -6.55
CA GLU A 76 -47.67 0.51 -7.64
C GLU A 76 -46.91 -0.78 -7.29
N THR A 77 -46.65 -1.63 -8.29
CA THR A 77 -45.98 -2.93 -8.10
C THR A 77 -44.55 -2.79 -7.57
N SER A 78 -43.87 -1.69 -7.89
CA SER A 78 -42.56 -1.32 -7.36
C SER A 78 -42.52 -1.21 -5.82
N SER A 79 -43.66 -1.00 -5.16
CA SER A 79 -43.77 -0.90 -3.70
C SER A 79 -44.09 -2.23 -3.00
N VAL A 80 -44.43 -3.28 -3.74
CA VAL A 80 -44.82 -4.59 -3.19
C VAL A 80 -43.67 -5.21 -2.41
N GLU A 81 -42.45 -5.16 -2.96
CA GLU A 81 -41.26 -5.68 -2.28
C GLU A 81 -41.04 -5.00 -0.92
N ALA A 82 -41.09 -3.67 -0.88
CA ALA A 82 -40.91 -2.92 0.36
C ALA A 82 -41.96 -3.28 1.42
N GLU A 83 -43.23 -3.43 1.04
CA GLU A 83 -44.31 -3.75 1.96
C GLU A 83 -44.26 -5.20 2.46
N ILE A 84 -43.95 -6.17 1.59
CA ILE A 84 -43.72 -7.57 2.01
C ILE A 84 -42.54 -7.63 2.97
N MET A 85 -41.46 -6.91 2.67
CA MET A 85 -40.29 -6.86 3.54
C MET A 85 -40.62 -6.21 4.89
N ARG A 86 -41.50 -5.20 4.92
CA ARG A 86 -42.04 -4.62 6.16
C ARG A 86 -42.84 -5.67 6.96
N LEU A 87 -43.74 -6.42 6.32
CA LEU A 87 -44.53 -7.47 6.97
C LEU A 87 -43.64 -8.61 7.51
N CYS A 88 -42.67 -9.07 6.72
CA CYS A 88 -41.69 -10.08 7.15
C CYS A 88 -40.80 -9.58 8.31
N SER A 89 -40.52 -8.27 8.39
CA SER A 89 -39.72 -7.67 9.46
C SER A 89 -40.46 -7.54 10.80
N ASN A 90 -41.81 -7.51 10.78
CA ASN A 90 -42.63 -7.43 11.99
C ASN A 90 -42.68 -8.74 12.78
N ILE A 91 -42.04 -9.80 12.30
CA ILE A 91 -41.85 -11.08 13.00
C ILE A 91 -40.69 -10.94 14.01
N GLN A 92 -40.62 -9.84 14.78
CA GLN A 92 -39.45 -9.44 15.57
C GLN A 92 -39.12 -10.40 16.75
N GLY A 93 -37.91 -10.21 17.30
CA GLY A 93 -37.41 -10.88 18.50
C GLY A 93 -38.24 -10.58 19.74
N ASN A 94 -38.52 -11.62 20.52
CA ASN A 94 -39.33 -11.53 21.74
C ASN A 94 -38.47 -11.64 23.01
N ILE A 95 -37.24 -12.15 22.90
CA ILE A 95 -36.39 -12.45 24.05
C ILE A 95 -35.19 -11.53 24.07
N GLU A 96 -35.15 -10.67 25.07
CA GLU A 96 -34.02 -9.78 25.37
C GLU A 96 -32.99 -10.47 26.29
N PHE A 97 -31.73 -10.06 26.24
CA PHE A 97 -30.65 -10.67 27.05
C PHE A 97 -30.83 -10.46 28.57
N ASP A 98 -31.50 -9.38 28.96
CA ASP A 98 -31.85 -9.07 30.35
C ASP A 98 -32.85 -10.09 30.93
N GLN A 99 -33.78 -10.60 30.12
CA GLN A 99 -34.72 -11.66 30.48
C GLN A 99 -34.03 -13.00 30.70
N ILE A 100 -32.99 -13.30 29.93
CA ILE A 100 -32.21 -14.53 30.05
C ILE A 100 -31.51 -14.56 31.41
N SER A 101 -30.78 -13.49 31.73
CA SER A 101 -30.06 -13.35 33.00
C SER A 101 -30.99 -13.07 34.20
N TYR A 102 -32.20 -12.54 33.96
CA TYR A 102 -33.10 -12.00 34.99
C TYR A 102 -32.45 -10.85 35.78
N LYS A 103 -31.70 -10.00 35.07
CA LYS A 103 -30.98 -8.84 35.60
C LYS A 103 -31.28 -7.63 34.73
N ASP A 104 -30.76 -6.46 35.12
CA ASP A 104 -30.89 -5.25 34.32
C ASP A 104 -29.88 -5.20 33.16
N SER A 105 -30.03 -4.19 32.30
CA SER A 105 -29.14 -3.96 31.16
C SER A 105 -27.69 -3.70 31.58
N GLN A 106 -27.45 -3.15 32.77
CA GLN A 106 -26.10 -2.93 33.29
C GLN A 106 -25.39 -4.24 33.60
N PHE A 107 -26.10 -5.26 34.08
CA PHE A 107 -25.54 -6.61 34.21
C PHE A 107 -25.13 -7.18 32.85
N THR A 108 -26.01 -7.09 31.85
CA THR A 108 -25.72 -7.57 30.48
C THR A 108 -24.52 -6.86 29.86
N GLU A 109 -24.44 -5.53 30.02
CA GLU A 109 -23.29 -4.73 29.57
C GLU A 109 -21.98 -5.19 30.22
N ASN A 110 -21.97 -5.30 31.56
CA ASN A 110 -20.78 -5.72 32.29
C ASN A 110 -20.39 -7.17 31.98
N PHE A 111 -21.37 -8.06 31.76
CA PHE A 111 -21.11 -9.45 31.35
C PHE A 111 -20.33 -9.49 30.03
N PHE A 112 -20.78 -8.77 29.01
CA PHE A 112 -20.09 -8.71 27.71
C PHE A 112 -18.78 -7.92 27.74
N ALA A 113 -18.59 -7.03 28.72
CA ALA A 113 -17.30 -6.41 29.01
C ALA A 113 -16.32 -7.35 29.74
N GLY A 114 -16.76 -8.53 30.19
CA GLY A 114 -15.93 -9.52 30.90
C GLY A 114 -15.96 -9.41 32.43
N GLY A 115 -16.83 -8.56 32.99
CA GLY A 115 -17.07 -8.45 34.42
C GLY A 115 -18.34 -9.17 34.87
N THR A 116 -18.78 -8.89 36.10
CA THR A 116 -19.85 -9.58 36.84
C THR A 116 -19.41 -10.90 37.44
N TYR A 117 -20.18 -11.34 38.44
CA TYR A 117 -19.98 -12.62 39.10
C TYR A 117 -20.10 -13.83 38.16
N TRP A 118 -20.81 -13.70 37.03
CA TRP A 118 -20.83 -14.74 35.98
C TRP A 118 -19.49 -14.92 35.27
N ASN A 119 -18.59 -13.94 35.33
CA ASN A 119 -17.23 -14.04 34.80
C ASN A 119 -16.16 -14.24 35.87
N GLU A 120 -16.44 -13.86 37.12
CA GLU A 120 -15.41 -13.73 38.17
C GLU A 120 -15.48 -14.80 39.27
N GLU A 121 -16.65 -15.36 39.57
CA GLU A 121 -16.80 -16.36 40.64
C GLU A 121 -16.41 -17.77 40.21
N VAL A 122 -15.98 -18.59 41.17
CA VAL A 122 -15.74 -20.03 41.04
C VAL A 122 -16.60 -20.78 42.06
N GLU A 123 -16.95 -22.04 41.75
CA GLU A 123 -17.58 -22.94 42.73
C GLU A 123 -16.64 -23.10 43.93
N THR A 124 -17.12 -22.91 45.17
CA THR A 124 -16.26 -22.88 46.36
C THR A 124 -16.91 -23.54 47.56
N LYS A 125 -16.10 -24.11 48.45
CA LYS A 125 -16.54 -24.57 49.79
C LYS A 125 -16.07 -23.64 50.91
N LEU A 126 -15.32 -22.58 50.56
CA LEU A 126 -14.68 -21.69 51.53
C LEU A 126 -15.64 -20.68 52.17
N GLU A 127 -16.80 -20.46 51.57
CA GLU A 127 -17.79 -19.47 52.04
C GLU A 127 -18.85 -20.06 52.99
N SER A 128 -18.86 -21.38 53.21
CA SER A 128 -19.79 -22.04 54.13
C SER A 128 -19.06 -22.67 55.32
N ASP A 129 -19.55 -22.39 56.53
CA ASP A 129 -18.98 -22.96 57.76
C ASP A 129 -19.22 -24.48 57.88
N ASP A 130 -20.21 -25.01 57.16
CA ASP A 130 -20.60 -26.43 57.15
C ASP A 130 -19.98 -27.23 56.00
N GLY A 131 -19.17 -26.59 55.15
CA GLY A 131 -18.49 -27.22 54.00
C GLY A 131 -19.43 -27.53 52.82
N THR A 132 -20.64 -26.95 52.81
CA THR A 132 -21.52 -26.97 51.64
C THR A 132 -20.94 -26.14 50.50
N VAL A 133 -21.16 -26.57 49.26
CA VAL A 133 -20.68 -25.84 48.09
C VAL A 133 -21.56 -24.61 47.87
N THR A 134 -20.94 -23.44 47.72
CA THR A 134 -21.57 -22.18 47.29
C THR A 134 -21.11 -21.81 45.88
N ASN A 135 -21.79 -20.84 45.26
CA ASN A 135 -21.55 -20.39 43.87
C ASN A 135 -21.53 -21.56 42.88
N VAL A 136 -22.54 -22.43 42.96
CA VAL A 136 -22.64 -23.58 42.06
C VAL A 136 -22.91 -23.03 40.66
N LEU A 137 -21.85 -22.90 39.86
CA LEU A 137 -21.85 -22.14 38.61
C LEU A 137 -22.99 -22.53 37.65
N LYS A 138 -23.32 -23.82 37.59
CA LYS A 138 -24.41 -24.34 36.76
C LYS A 138 -25.80 -24.00 37.31
N ASP A 139 -25.94 -23.89 38.62
CA ASP A 139 -27.20 -23.49 39.25
C ASP A 139 -27.39 -21.97 39.12
N ASP A 140 -26.32 -21.19 39.30
CA ASP A 140 -26.36 -19.72 39.20
C ASP A 140 -26.70 -19.21 37.79
N ALA A 141 -26.33 -19.99 36.76
CA ALA A 141 -26.65 -19.73 35.36
C ALA A 141 -27.68 -20.71 34.78
N ALA A 142 -28.44 -21.45 35.61
CA ALA A 142 -29.37 -22.49 35.15
C ALA A 142 -30.42 -21.99 34.14
N ARG A 143 -30.78 -20.70 34.20
CA ARG A 143 -31.67 -20.07 33.22
C ARG A 143 -31.14 -20.18 31.79
N VAL A 144 -29.83 -20.10 31.59
CA VAL A 144 -29.20 -20.20 30.26
C VAL A 144 -29.56 -21.52 29.58
N LEU A 145 -29.56 -22.63 30.33
CA LEU A 145 -29.99 -23.93 29.79
C LEU A 145 -31.45 -23.93 29.35
N GLY A 146 -32.35 -23.31 30.14
CA GLY A 146 -33.76 -23.18 29.77
C GLY A 146 -33.97 -22.32 28.52
N TYR A 147 -33.24 -21.22 28.40
CA TYR A 147 -33.31 -20.34 27.23
C TYR A 147 -32.65 -20.93 25.99
N TYR A 148 -31.73 -21.90 26.12
CA TYR A 148 -31.19 -22.60 24.95
C TYR A 148 -32.26 -23.35 24.16
N GLU A 149 -33.20 -24.02 24.82
CA GLU A 149 -34.30 -24.69 24.11
C GLU A 149 -35.25 -23.69 23.43
N LEU A 150 -35.42 -22.50 24.00
CA LEU A 150 -36.16 -21.40 23.37
C LEU A 150 -35.38 -20.79 22.21
N ALA A 151 -34.08 -20.60 22.34
CA ALA A 151 -33.20 -20.04 21.30
C ALA A 151 -33.16 -20.88 20.02
N LYS A 152 -33.59 -22.13 20.07
CA LYS A 152 -33.75 -23.00 18.90
C LYS A 152 -35.04 -22.76 18.11
N ARG A 153 -35.99 -22.00 18.65
CA ARG A 153 -37.35 -21.84 18.10
C ARG A 153 -37.84 -20.39 18.09
N GLU A 154 -37.32 -19.56 18.97
CA GLU A 154 -37.69 -18.17 19.18
C GLU A 154 -36.52 -17.25 18.82
N ILE A 155 -36.81 -16.04 18.36
CA ILE A 155 -35.79 -15.04 18.05
C ILE A 155 -35.30 -14.38 19.34
N ILE A 156 -33.98 -14.39 19.55
CA ILE A 156 -33.30 -13.58 20.57
C ILE A 156 -32.90 -12.26 19.92
N ALA A 157 -33.30 -11.16 20.54
CA ALA A 157 -32.95 -9.82 20.08
C ALA A 157 -31.43 -9.59 20.19
N LYS A 158 -30.88 -8.78 19.28
CA LYS A 158 -29.50 -8.31 19.40
C LYS A 158 -29.43 -7.39 20.63
N PRO A 159 -28.41 -7.50 21.50
CA PRO A 159 -28.28 -6.60 22.63
C PRO A 159 -28.05 -5.16 22.14
N ASP A 160 -28.71 -4.21 22.80
CA ASP A 160 -28.49 -2.78 22.60
C ASP A 160 -27.35 -2.30 23.50
N LEU A 161 -26.11 -2.53 23.05
CA LEU A 161 -24.89 -2.26 23.81
C LEU A 161 -23.84 -1.60 22.90
N PRO A 162 -22.95 -0.75 23.46
CA PRO A 162 -21.91 -0.07 22.67
C PRO A 162 -21.04 -1.01 21.83
N ASN A 163 -20.63 -2.17 22.34
CA ASN A 163 -19.80 -3.12 21.59
C ASN A 163 -20.55 -3.85 20.46
N PHE A 164 -21.86 -3.65 20.36
CA PHE A 164 -22.73 -4.24 19.34
C PHE A 164 -23.55 -3.17 18.61
N ASP A 165 -23.09 -1.91 18.65
CA ASP A 165 -23.68 -0.80 17.92
C ASP A 165 -23.56 -1.04 16.40
N LEU A 166 -24.68 -1.01 15.69
CA LEU A 166 -24.73 -1.35 14.27
C LEU A 166 -24.06 -0.29 13.39
N ASP A 167 -23.98 0.96 13.83
CA ASP A 167 -23.26 2.01 13.12
C ASP A 167 -21.73 1.73 13.11
N GLN A 168 -21.27 0.89 14.06
CA GLN A 168 -19.86 0.54 14.26
C GLN A 168 -19.56 -0.93 13.88
N CYS A 169 -20.58 -1.71 13.53
CA CYS A 169 -20.51 -3.15 13.22
C CYS A 169 -20.58 -3.42 11.70
N ASN A 170 -19.80 -2.68 10.93
CA ASN A 170 -19.86 -2.64 9.47
C ASN A 170 -19.35 -3.91 8.79
N VAL A 171 -18.53 -4.72 9.47
CA VAL A 171 -17.95 -5.97 8.97
C VAL A 171 -18.97 -7.12 8.96
N ASN A 172 -20.15 -6.95 9.55
CA ASN A 172 -21.13 -8.03 9.70
C ASN A 172 -20.56 -9.28 10.42
N SER A 173 -19.75 -9.08 11.44
CA SER A 173 -19.21 -10.19 12.24
C SER A 173 -19.04 -9.78 13.69
N ALA A 174 -19.22 -10.74 14.58
CA ALA A 174 -18.96 -10.59 16.00
C ALA A 174 -18.11 -11.75 16.50
N MET A 175 -17.34 -11.50 17.56
CA MET A 175 -16.41 -12.45 18.15
C MET A 175 -16.41 -12.29 19.67
N CYS A 176 -16.20 -13.39 20.36
CA CYS A 176 -15.90 -13.44 21.78
C CYS A 176 -14.51 -14.02 21.99
N CYS A 177 -13.78 -13.55 23.00
CA CYS A 177 -12.47 -14.08 23.38
C CYS A 177 -12.38 -14.24 24.90
N TRP A 178 -11.94 -15.41 25.34
CA TRP A 178 -11.81 -15.80 26.74
C TRP A 178 -10.38 -16.15 27.10
N VAL A 179 -10.03 -15.83 28.35
CA VAL A 179 -8.69 -16.04 28.91
C VAL A 179 -8.72 -16.89 30.19
N THR A 180 -9.90 -17.31 30.64
CA THR A 180 -10.03 -18.12 31.85
C THR A 180 -11.05 -19.23 31.67
N ASP A 181 -10.73 -20.41 32.18
CA ASP A 181 -11.63 -21.53 32.40
C ASP A 181 -11.87 -21.73 33.90
N ARG A 182 -13.14 -21.76 34.29
CA ARG A 182 -13.58 -21.91 35.68
C ARG A 182 -14.43 -23.13 35.94
N GLN A 183 -14.62 -24.05 34.98
CA GLN A 183 -15.52 -25.20 35.17
C GLN A 183 -14.81 -26.55 35.08
N ALA A 184 -14.85 -27.33 36.17
CA ALA A 184 -14.19 -28.63 36.23
C ALA A 184 -15.07 -29.75 35.66
N ASN A 185 -14.43 -30.78 35.09
CA ASN A 185 -15.06 -32.01 34.57
C ASN A 185 -16.05 -31.80 33.41
N ASP A 186 -15.82 -30.81 32.56
CA ASP A 186 -16.61 -30.61 31.34
C ASP A 186 -15.86 -30.99 30.04
N ASN A 187 -14.66 -31.58 30.19
CA ASN A 187 -13.74 -31.97 29.10
C ASN A 187 -13.23 -30.79 28.26
N ASN A 188 -13.27 -29.57 28.79
CA ASN A 188 -12.71 -28.38 28.18
C ASN A 188 -11.71 -27.72 29.14
N GLY A 189 -10.88 -26.83 28.60
CA GLY A 189 -9.91 -26.05 29.36
C GLY A 189 -9.00 -26.85 30.31
N SER A 190 -8.59 -26.18 31.40
CA SER A 190 -7.58 -26.65 32.35
C SER A 190 -8.04 -26.64 33.80
N CYS A 191 -9.30 -26.25 34.08
CA CYS A 191 -9.90 -26.28 35.42
C CYS A 191 -10.17 -27.72 35.89
N ALA A 192 -9.83 -28.00 37.15
CA ALA A 192 -10.01 -29.31 37.78
C ALA A 192 -10.54 -29.18 39.22
N LYS A 193 -11.04 -30.29 39.81
CA LYS A 193 -11.41 -30.29 41.24
C LYS A 193 -10.18 -30.49 42.14
N GLU A 194 -10.14 -29.93 43.35
CA GLU A 194 -11.13 -29.01 43.94
C GLU A 194 -10.98 -27.58 43.35
N TYR A 195 -12.10 -26.89 43.13
CA TYR A 195 -12.14 -25.61 42.40
C TYR A 195 -11.29 -24.51 43.05
N ASP A 196 -11.31 -24.42 44.37
CA ASP A 196 -10.60 -23.41 45.16
C ASP A 196 -9.08 -23.40 44.94
N GLU A 197 -8.51 -24.54 44.52
CA GLU A 197 -7.08 -24.69 44.27
C GLU A 197 -6.77 -24.76 42.77
N ASN A 198 -7.68 -25.37 42.01
CA ASN A 198 -7.42 -25.81 40.66
C ASN A 198 -8.22 -25.07 39.60
N CYS A 199 -8.95 -24.00 39.93
CA CYS A 199 -9.75 -23.20 38.97
C CYS A 199 -9.66 -21.67 39.13
N VAL A 200 -8.93 -21.14 40.11
CA VAL A 200 -8.90 -19.69 40.45
C VAL A 200 -8.21 -18.81 39.38
N ASP A 201 -7.45 -19.42 38.46
CA ASP A 201 -6.81 -18.74 37.32
C ASP A 201 -6.32 -19.81 36.33
N LYS A 202 -7.25 -20.56 35.72
CA LYS A 202 -6.89 -21.62 34.77
C LYS A 202 -7.16 -21.21 33.34
N ASP A 203 -6.32 -21.74 32.48
CA ASP A 203 -6.32 -21.42 31.07
C ASP A 203 -7.45 -22.16 30.32
N PRO A 204 -8.17 -21.49 29.41
CA PRO A 204 -9.06 -22.16 28.47
C PRO A 204 -8.25 -22.97 27.46
N ALA A 205 -8.92 -23.81 26.67
CA ALA A 205 -8.25 -24.50 25.57
C ALA A 205 -7.82 -23.47 24.51
N ASP A 206 -6.51 -23.40 24.27
CA ASP A 206 -5.94 -22.48 23.29
C ASP A 206 -6.42 -22.78 21.87
N ASN A 207 -6.87 -21.74 21.17
CA ASN A 207 -7.25 -21.84 19.78
C ASN A 207 -6.72 -20.69 18.93
N THR A 208 -6.02 -19.69 19.47
CA THR A 208 -5.56 -18.55 18.70
C THR A 208 -4.37 -17.87 19.34
N ASP A 209 -3.54 -17.25 18.49
CA ASP A 209 -2.58 -16.26 18.96
C ASP A 209 -3.29 -14.91 19.15
N LEU A 210 -3.24 -14.34 20.35
CA LEU A 210 -3.56 -12.94 20.63
C LEU A 210 -2.42 -12.04 20.14
N CYS A 211 -2.60 -11.38 19.00
CA CYS A 211 -1.55 -10.52 18.44
C CYS A 211 -1.37 -9.21 19.23
N MET A 212 -2.45 -8.47 19.45
CA MET A 212 -2.43 -7.19 20.16
C MET A 212 -3.82 -6.72 20.60
N VAL A 213 -3.83 -5.82 21.57
CA VAL A 213 -5.00 -5.04 21.99
C VAL A 213 -4.74 -3.56 21.69
N ASP A 214 -5.61 -2.94 20.91
CA ASP A 214 -5.64 -1.48 20.71
C ASP A 214 -6.76 -0.89 21.57
N LEU A 215 -6.37 -0.13 22.60
CA LEU A 215 -7.29 0.36 23.63
C LEU A 215 -8.33 1.35 23.06
N ASN A 216 -8.06 1.95 21.91
CA ASN A 216 -9.00 2.83 21.20
C ASN A 216 -10.20 2.09 20.58
N ARG A 217 -10.13 0.76 20.42
CA ARG A 217 -11.20 0.00 19.76
C ARG A 217 -12.45 -0.13 20.62
N SER A 218 -12.30 -0.10 21.95
CA SER A 218 -13.39 -0.37 22.89
C SER A 218 -13.31 0.44 24.20
N PRO A 219 -13.23 1.78 24.12
CA PRO A 219 -13.02 2.65 25.28
C PRO A 219 -14.13 2.54 26.34
N PHE A 220 -15.35 2.18 25.93
CA PHE A 220 -16.49 2.01 26.83
C PHE A 220 -16.36 0.77 27.72
N SER A 221 -15.95 -0.37 27.16
CA SER A 221 -15.88 -1.63 27.91
C SER A 221 -14.58 -1.86 28.64
N ASN A 222 -13.46 -1.33 28.13
CA ASN A 222 -12.18 -1.42 28.84
C ASN A 222 -12.03 -0.36 29.94
N LYS A 223 -12.95 0.62 30.04
CA LYS A 223 -12.95 1.73 31.00
C LYS A 223 -11.67 2.58 30.95
N VAL A 224 -10.96 2.55 29.81
CA VAL A 224 -9.69 3.24 29.59
C VAL A 224 -9.80 4.03 28.28
N ALA A 225 -9.96 5.34 28.39
CA ALA A 225 -9.84 6.24 27.25
C ALA A 225 -8.35 6.50 26.97
N SER A 226 -7.71 5.61 26.19
CA SER A 226 -6.28 5.67 25.87
C SER A 226 -6.01 5.19 24.44
N ASP A 227 -5.01 5.80 23.81
CA ASP A 227 -4.48 5.41 22.49
C ASP A 227 -3.39 4.32 22.55
N GLY A 228 -3.17 3.75 23.74
CA GLY A 228 -2.16 2.74 24.01
C GLY A 228 -2.39 1.40 23.31
N LEU A 229 -1.31 0.64 23.21
CA LEU A 229 -1.27 -0.72 22.64
C LEU A 229 -0.69 -1.70 23.67
N SER A 230 -1.31 -2.87 23.78
CA SER A 230 -0.69 -4.05 24.39
C SER A 230 -0.31 -5.02 23.28
N ILE A 231 0.98 -5.35 23.16
CA ILE A 231 1.50 -6.19 22.07
C ILE A 231 2.01 -7.49 22.68
N PHE A 232 1.61 -8.60 22.08
CA PHE A 232 2.08 -9.92 22.48
C PHE A 232 2.88 -10.52 21.31
N TYR A 233 4.03 -11.07 21.63
CA TYR A 233 4.88 -11.75 20.65
C TYR A 233 4.63 -13.23 20.83
N GLY A 234 3.96 -13.85 19.84
CA GLY A 234 3.39 -15.19 19.94
C GLY A 234 4.34 -16.26 20.47
N ASP A 235 3.76 -17.33 21.02
CA ASP A 235 4.48 -18.48 21.55
C ASP A 235 4.87 -19.42 20.38
N ASP A 236 6.16 -19.53 20.07
CA ASP A 236 6.63 -20.44 19.01
C ASP A 236 6.71 -21.92 19.47
N GLY A 237 6.09 -22.24 20.61
CA GLY A 237 6.06 -23.58 21.19
C GLY A 237 7.42 -24.07 21.70
N ASN A 238 8.48 -23.25 21.62
CA ASN A 238 9.82 -23.58 22.09
C ASN A 238 10.42 -22.44 22.94
N LYS A 239 9.79 -22.26 24.11
CA LYS A 239 10.12 -21.36 25.23
C LYS A 239 9.49 -19.96 25.06
N PRO A 240 8.59 -19.57 25.99
CA PRO A 240 8.04 -18.23 25.95
C PRO A 240 9.17 -17.21 26.23
N PRO A 241 9.34 -16.15 25.40
CA PRO A 241 9.95 -14.93 25.91
C PRO A 241 9.12 -14.41 27.10
N PHE A 242 9.66 -13.47 27.88
CA PHE A 242 9.00 -12.87 29.06
C PHE A 242 7.57 -12.27 28.83
N ASN A 243 7.03 -12.36 27.60
CA ASN A 243 5.80 -11.71 27.13
C ASN A 243 4.89 -12.65 26.29
N ALA A 244 4.90 -13.97 26.55
CA ALA A 244 3.95 -14.87 25.89
C ALA A 244 2.51 -14.55 26.29
N GLU A 245 1.59 -14.62 25.33
CA GLU A 245 0.17 -14.29 25.50
C GLU A 245 -0.59 -15.21 26.46
N GLY A 246 -0.12 -16.45 26.62
CA GLY A 246 -0.88 -17.51 27.30
C GLY A 246 -2.03 -18.04 26.42
N PRO A 247 -2.70 -19.13 26.84
CA PRO A 247 -3.83 -19.70 26.10
C PRO A 247 -5.01 -18.73 25.96
N VAL A 248 -5.43 -18.48 24.72
CA VAL A 248 -6.62 -17.66 24.43
C VAL A 248 -7.58 -18.43 23.55
N HIS A 249 -8.87 -18.37 23.87
CA HIS A 249 -9.92 -18.98 23.05
C HIS A 249 -10.81 -17.92 22.44
N CYS A 250 -10.84 -17.79 21.11
CA CYS A 250 -11.75 -16.90 20.40
C CYS A 250 -12.75 -17.67 19.52
N HIS A 251 -14.01 -17.25 19.58
CA HIS A 251 -15.11 -17.85 18.82
C HIS A 251 -16.09 -16.77 18.35
N GLY A 252 -16.45 -16.79 17.08
CA GLY A 252 -17.31 -15.77 16.50
C GLY A 252 -18.32 -16.29 15.48
N PHE A 253 -18.91 -15.36 14.75
CA PHE A 253 -19.86 -15.63 13.69
C PHE A 253 -19.95 -14.44 12.72
N ALA A 254 -20.50 -14.68 11.54
CA ALA A 254 -20.72 -13.65 10.53
C ALA A 254 -22.13 -13.73 9.95
N TRP A 255 -22.64 -12.62 9.43
CA TRP A 255 -23.95 -12.53 8.79
C TRP A 255 -23.90 -11.83 7.44
N ALA A 256 -24.97 -12.03 6.66
CA ALA A 256 -25.09 -11.46 5.32
C ALA A 256 -25.56 -10.01 5.36
N ASP A 257 -25.25 -9.23 4.32
CA ASP A 257 -25.68 -7.84 4.14
C ASP A 257 -27.18 -7.72 3.95
N GLN A 258 -27.82 -8.72 3.36
CA GLN A 258 -29.25 -8.72 3.15
C GLN A 258 -29.96 -8.85 4.50
N SER A 259 -30.72 -7.83 4.89
CA SER A 259 -31.40 -7.75 6.19
C SER A 259 -32.39 -8.89 6.47
N ASN A 260 -32.93 -9.51 5.42
CA ASN A 260 -33.84 -10.66 5.49
C ASN A 260 -33.13 -12.02 5.56
N HIS A 261 -31.82 -12.08 5.30
CA HIS A 261 -31.08 -13.33 5.36
C HIS A 261 -31.09 -13.87 6.80
N HIS A 262 -31.27 -15.18 6.95
CA HIS A 262 -31.44 -15.81 8.27
C HIS A 262 -30.25 -15.52 9.20
N SER A 263 -29.01 -15.54 8.69
CA SER A 263 -27.82 -15.20 9.50
C SER A 263 -27.89 -13.79 10.11
N GLY A 264 -28.53 -12.83 9.43
CA GLY A 264 -28.73 -11.47 9.92
C GLY A 264 -29.89 -11.35 10.92
N ARG A 265 -31.01 -12.05 10.67
CA ARG A 265 -32.19 -12.03 11.55
C ARG A 265 -31.96 -12.69 12.90
N TYR A 266 -31.24 -13.81 12.92
CA TYR A 266 -31.03 -14.63 14.11
C TYR A 266 -29.61 -14.47 14.70
N LYS A 267 -28.94 -13.33 14.44
CA LYS A 267 -27.61 -13.05 14.99
C LYS A 267 -27.59 -12.98 16.52
N GLY A 268 -28.68 -12.53 17.16
CA GLY A 268 -28.83 -12.56 18.61
C GLY A 268 -28.83 -13.99 19.16
N ASN A 269 -29.50 -14.92 18.46
CA ASN A 269 -29.47 -16.36 18.81
C ASN A 269 -28.05 -16.92 18.77
N ASN A 270 -27.28 -16.59 17.72
CA ASN A 270 -25.91 -17.07 17.57
C ASN A 270 -24.99 -16.47 18.65
N LEU A 271 -25.14 -15.19 18.96
CA LEU A 271 -24.42 -14.53 20.06
C LEU A 271 -24.74 -15.19 21.40
N PHE A 272 -26.03 -15.43 21.71
CA PHE A 272 -26.44 -16.13 22.93
C PHE A 272 -25.83 -17.54 23.01
N TYR A 273 -25.90 -18.30 21.91
CA TYR A 273 -25.36 -19.65 21.84
C TYR A 273 -23.85 -19.66 22.13
N ILE A 274 -23.09 -18.80 21.46
CA ILE A 274 -21.63 -18.73 21.63
C ILE A 274 -21.27 -18.22 23.03
N SER A 275 -21.81 -17.07 23.43
CA SER A 275 -21.36 -16.38 24.64
C SER A 275 -21.82 -17.03 25.94
N MET A 276 -23.14 -17.26 26.08
CA MET A 276 -23.72 -17.70 27.34
C MET A 276 -23.83 -19.21 27.43
N TYR A 277 -24.28 -19.88 26.37
CA TYR A 277 -24.55 -21.32 26.42
C TYR A 277 -23.29 -22.18 26.20
N ASP A 278 -22.64 -22.12 25.04
CA ASP A 278 -21.52 -23.00 24.69
C ASP A 278 -20.27 -22.69 25.51
N HIS A 279 -19.85 -21.42 25.58
CA HIS A 279 -18.57 -21.09 26.23
C HIS A 279 -18.72 -20.88 27.74
N MET A 280 -19.63 -20.02 28.21
CA MET A 280 -19.76 -19.79 29.65
C MET A 280 -20.41 -20.98 30.40
N TYR A 281 -21.62 -21.40 30.02
CA TYR A 281 -22.39 -22.41 30.77
C TYR A 281 -21.89 -23.85 30.55
N LYS A 282 -21.56 -24.21 29.31
CA LYS A 282 -21.15 -25.58 28.96
C LYS A 282 -19.67 -25.85 29.18
N ARG A 283 -18.78 -24.88 28.88
CA ARG A 283 -17.31 -25.04 28.93
C ARG A 283 -16.62 -24.26 30.05
N GLY A 284 -17.33 -23.39 30.78
CA GLY A 284 -16.73 -22.59 31.85
C GLY A 284 -15.78 -21.47 31.38
N TYR A 285 -15.77 -21.11 30.10
CA TYR A 285 -14.88 -20.07 29.58
C TYR A 285 -15.45 -18.68 29.87
N VAL A 286 -14.64 -17.85 30.51
CA VAL A 286 -15.02 -16.55 31.07
C VAL A 286 -13.89 -15.53 30.98
N ARG A 287 -14.22 -14.28 31.34
CA ARG A 287 -13.34 -13.10 31.38
C ARG A 287 -12.85 -12.65 30.01
N ASN A 288 -12.66 -11.34 29.89
CA ASN A 288 -12.17 -10.70 28.69
C ASN A 288 -10.62 -10.70 28.63
N VAL A 289 -10.10 -10.58 27.41
CA VAL A 289 -8.72 -10.15 27.20
C VAL A 289 -8.55 -8.74 27.78
N PRO A 290 -7.55 -8.49 28.68
CA PRO A 290 -7.36 -7.19 29.28
C PRO A 290 -7.24 -6.06 28.24
N GLY A 291 -8.07 -5.02 28.38
CA GLY A 291 -8.11 -3.88 27.45
C GLY A 291 -9.09 -4.03 26.28
N ALA A 292 -9.74 -5.18 26.13
CA ALA A 292 -10.80 -5.44 25.15
C ALA A 292 -12.07 -5.98 25.85
N PRO A 293 -13.27 -5.93 25.23
CA PRO A 293 -14.45 -6.60 25.76
C PRO A 293 -14.35 -8.13 25.62
N MET A 294 -15.18 -8.86 26.37
CA MET A 294 -15.27 -10.32 26.24
C MET A 294 -15.95 -10.70 24.94
N CYS A 295 -16.99 -9.96 24.53
CA CYS A 295 -17.63 -10.11 23.23
C CYS A 295 -18.02 -8.75 22.64
N GLY A 296 -17.98 -8.67 21.31
CA GLY A 296 -18.37 -7.50 20.55
C GLY A 296 -18.36 -7.77 19.05
N CYS A 297 -18.76 -6.77 18.27
CA CYS A 297 -18.45 -6.75 16.85
C CYS A 297 -16.93 -6.83 16.66
N VAL A 298 -16.48 -7.50 15.60
CA VAL A 298 -15.05 -7.79 15.41
C VAL A 298 -14.19 -6.53 15.45
N GLU A 299 -14.73 -5.38 15.07
CA GLU A 299 -14.15 -4.04 15.13
C GLU A 299 -13.76 -3.60 16.54
N HIS A 300 -14.43 -4.12 17.57
CA HIS A 300 -14.20 -3.84 18.99
C HIS A 300 -13.30 -4.89 19.68
N MET A 301 -13.07 -6.02 19.02
CA MET A 301 -12.36 -7.16 19.60
C MET A 301 -10.84 -7.06 19.42
N PRO A 302 -10.00 -7.80 20.17
CA PRO A 302 -8.55 -7.76 19.98
C PRO A 302 -8.16 -8.35 18.62
N ILE A 303 -6.94 -8.03 18.17
CA ILE A 303 -6.40 -8.60 16.93
C ILE A 303 -5.83 -9.97 17.24
N VAL A 304 -6.28 -10.99 16.52
CA VAL A 304 -5.97 -12.40 16.78
C VAL A 304 -5.59 -13.12 15.48
N SER A 305 -4.86 -14.24 15.57
CA SER A 305 -4.49 -15.03 14.39
C SER A 305 -5.68 -15.79 13.82
N ARG A 306 -6.57 -16.33 14.67
CA ARG A 306 -7.79 -17.03 14.21
C ARG A 306 -8.95 -16.90 15.21
N SER A 307 -10.12 -17.32 14.75
CA SER A 307 -11.29 -17.53 15.59
C SER A 307 -12.02 -18.77 15.11
N ASP A 308 -12.49 -19.59 16.04
CA ASP A 308 -13.51 -20.60 15.77
C ASP A 308 -14.83 -19.92 15.40
N CYS A 309 -15.79 -20.67 14.89
CA CYS A 309 -17.01 -20.07 14.33
C CYS A 309 -18.24 -20.97 14.44
N THR A 310 -19.37 -20.39 14.84
CA THR A 310 -20.71 -21.01 14.75
C THR A 310 -21.54 -20.33 13.69
N GLN A 311 -22.15 -21.14 12.83
CA GLN A 311 -23.19 -20.74 11.90
C GLN A 311 -24.53 -21.27 12.39
N ILE A 312 -25.60 -20.64 11.92
CA ILE A 312 -26.96 -21.12 12.14
C ILE A 312 -27.52 -21.68 10.84
N ASP A 313 -28.18 -22.82 10.93
CA ASP A 313 -28.96 -23.41 9.85
C ASP A 313 -30.44 -23.34 10.28
N VAL A 314 -31.25 -22.58 9.53
CA VAL A 314 -32.63 -22.27 9.91
C VAL A 314 -33.62 -22.97 8.98
N LYS A 315 -34.57 -23.69 9.57
CA LYS A 315 -35.79 -24.15 8.89
C LYS A 315 -36.95 -23.37 9.46
N GLU A 316 -37.62 -22.61 8.62
CA GLU A 316 -38.76 -21.80 9.03
C GLU A 316 -39.94 -21.98 8.10
N SER A 317 -41.12 -21.70 8.65
CA SER A 317 -42.37 -21.64 7.89
C SER A 317 -43.20 -20.47 8.38
N PHE A 318 -43.80 -19.74 7.44
CA PHE A 318 -44.70 -18.64 7.73
C PHE A 318 -46.06 -18.89 7.11
N LYS A 319 -47.06 -18.21 7.65
CA LYS A 319 -48.43 -18.18 7.14
C LYS A 319 -48.74 -16.78 6.65
N LEU A 320 -49.12 -16.67 5.38
CA LEU A 320 -49.68 -15.46 4.78
C LEU A 320 -51.21 -15.54 4.89
N THR A 321 -51.80 -14.62 5.63
CA THR A 321 -53.25 -14.53 5.83
C THR A 321 -53.77 -13.23 5.24
N TYR A 322 -54.88 -13.33 4.51
CA TYR A 322 -55.67 -12.19 4.05
C TYR A 322 -57.10 -12.34 4.55
N ASP A 323 -57.63 -11.32 5.23
CA ASP A 323 -58.96 -11.33 5.85
C ASP A 323 -59.99 -10.43 5.13
N THR A 324 -59.70 -10.00 3.90
CA THR A 324 -60.41 -8.98 3.08
C THR A 324 -60.14 -7.52 3.41
N MET A 325 -59.47 -7.21 4.52
CA MET A 325 -59.06 -5.84 4.86
C MET A 325 -57.56 -5.70 5.15
N ASN A 326 -56.94 -6.76 5.67
CA ASN A 326 -55.55 -6.76 6.11
C ASN A 326 -54.80 -7.97 5.59
N VAL A 327 -53.53 -7.77 5.28
CA VAL A 327 -52.55 -8.82 5.04
C VAL A 327 -51.69 -8.97 6.28
N GLN A 328 -51.55 -10.20 6.76
CA GLN A 328 -50.67 -10.53 7.88
C GLN A 328 -49.75 -11.68 7.50
N ILE A 329 -48.50 -11.59 7.96
CA ILE A 329 -47.56 -12.71 7.90
C ILE A 329 -47.19 -13.09 9.33
N THR A 330 -47.45 -14.34 9.70
CA THR A 330 -47.11 -14.89 11.02
C THR A 330 -46.15 -16.06 10.89
N MET A 331 -45.23 -16.22 11.85
CA MET A 331 -44.35 -17.38 11.89
C MET A 331 -45.11 -18.59 12.45
N GLU A 332 -45.09 -19.70 11.73
CA GLU A 332 -45.76 -20.95 12.14
C GLU A 332 -44.80 -21.88 12.89
N SER A 333 -43.58 -22.01 12.39
CA SER A 333 -42.54 -22.76 13.07
C SER A 333 -41.16 -22.28 12.66
N THR A 334 -40.23 -22.40 13.60
CA THR A 334 -38.81 -22.10 13.41
C THR A 334 -38.00 -23.17 14.14
N ASP A 335 -36.99 -23.70 13.46
CA ASP A 335 -36.05 -24.69 13.97
C ASP A 335 -34.64 -24.23 13.59
N ILE A 336 -33.84 -23.88 14.60
CA ILE A 336 -32.51 -23.32 14.47
C ILE A 336 -31.49 -24.34 14.98
N ASP A 337 -30.63 -24.78 14.08
CA ASP A 337 -29.48 -25.62 14.39
C ASP A 337 -28.23 -24.75 14.49
N PHE A 338 -27.52 -24.84 15.62
CA PHE A 338 -26.21 -24.21 15.81
C PHE A 338 -25.11 -25.19 15.42
N ASN A 339 -24.37 -24.89 14.36
CA ASN A 339 -23.36 -25.77 13.80
C ASN A 339 -22.01 -25.05 13.70
N ALA A 340 -20.92 -25.81 13.79
CA ALA A 340 -19.61 -25.28 13.42
C ALA A 340 -19.66 -24.74 11.98
N CYS A 341 -19.08 -23.55 11.76
CA CYS A 341 -19.11 -22.90 10.46
C CYS A 341 -18.48 -23.77 9.38
N LYS A 342 -19.12 -23.80 8.21
CA LYS A 342 -18.51 -24.29 6.98
C LYS A 342 -17.60 -23.20 6.41
N GLY A 343 -16.38 -23.57 6.06
CA GLY A 343 -15.43 -22.67 5.40
C GLY A 343 -15.07 -23.16 4.00
N VAL A 344 -14.35 -22.33 3.24
CA VAL A 344 -13.89 -22.70 1.88
C VAL A 344 -12.88 -23.85 1.94
N ARG A 345 -11.93 -23.79 2.88
CA ARG A 345 -10.89 -24.84 3.04
C ARG A 345 -10.90 -25.52 4.41
N LYS A 346 -11.34 -24.80 5.46
CA LYS A 346 -11.31 -25.26 6.84
C LYS A 346 -12.65 -24.96 7.51
N ASN A 347 -13.28 -25.99 8.09
CA ASN A 347 -14.46 -25.82 8.92
C ASN A 347 -14.07 -25.30 10.31
N ASN A 348 -15.04 -24.73 11.03
CA ASN A 348 -14.85 -24.11 12.34
C ASN A 348 -13.75 -23.02 12.33
N ASN A 349 -13.79 -22.15 11.33
CA ASN A 349 -12.87 -21.03 11.19
C ASN A 349 -13.61 -19.81 10.63
N LEU A 350 -13.60 -18.70 11.36
CA LEU A 350 -14.38 -17.50 11.03
C LEU A 350 -13.92 -16.85 9.72
N GLU A 351 -12.61 -16.73 9.49
CA GLU A 351 -12.07 -16.17 8.25
C GLU A 351 -12.50 -17.00 7.03
N GLU A 352 -12.38 -18.33 7.11
CA GLU A 352 -12.78 -19.23 6.02
C GLU A 352 -14.29 -19.27 5.79
N HIS A 353 -15.09 -19.10 6.85
CA HIS A 353 -16.53 -18.93 6.74
C HIS A 353 -16.88 -17.61 6.05
N TYR A 354 -16.21 -16.53 6.40
CA TYR A 354 -16.42 -15.22 5.77
C TYR A 354 -16.07 -15.25 4.28
N LYS A 355 -14.99 -15.94 3.89
CA LYS A 355 -14.66 -16.20 2.47
C LYS A 355 -15.78 -16.94 1.74
N LEU A 356 -16.47 -17.87 2.41
CA LEU A 356 -17.60 -18.58 1.83
C LEU A 356 -18.81 -17.64 1.61
N LEU A 357 -19.07 -16.71 2.54
CA LEU A 357 -20.09 -15.67 2.36
C LEU A 357 -19.75 -14.75 1.18
N LEU A 358 -18.47 -14.36 1.03
CA LEU A 358 -17.98 -13.55 -0.08
C LEU A 358 -18.19 -14.26 -1.43
N GLN A 359 -17.84 -15.55 -1.53
CA GLN A 359 -18.09 -16.36 -2.74
C GLN A 359 -19.57 -16.48 -3.12
N ARG A 360 -20.46 -16.26 -2.15
CA ARG A 360 -21.92 -16.30 -2.34
C ARG A 360 -22.54 -14.92 -2.55
N ASN A 361 -21.74 -13.85 -2.63
CA ASN A 361 -22.21 -12.46 -2.71
C ASN A 361 -23.14 -12.06 -1.55
N LEU A 362 -22.86 -12.60 -0.36
CA LEU A 362 -23.59 -12.27 0.87
C LEU A 362 -22.90 -11.17 1.69
N VAL A 363 -21.64 -10.87 1.36
CA VAL A 363 -20.81 -9.80 1.92
C VAL A 363 -19.88 -9.27 0.83
N THR A 364 -19.27 -8.10 1.02
CA THR A 364 -18.38 -7.47 0.04
C THR A 364 -16.89 -7.71 0.29
N ASP A 365 -16.05 -7.49 -0.72
CA ASP A 365 -14.59 -7.62 -0.56
C ASP A 365 -14.04 -6.58 0.41
N GLU A 366 -14.60 -5.35 0.41
CA GLU A 366 -14.21 -4.29 1.34
C GLU A 366 -14.41 -4.73 2.79
N LYS A 367 -15.56 -5.34 3.12
CA LYS A 367 -15.81 -5.85 4.47
C LYS A 367 -14.88 -7.01 4.83
N PHE A 368 -14.51 -7.84 3.86
CA PHE A 368 -13.53 -8.89 4.09
C PHE A 368 -12.13 -8.32 4.39
N GLN A 369 -11.69 -7.26 3.71
CA GLN A 369 -10.43 -6.58 4.04
C GLN A 369 -10.48 -5.96 5.44
N GLU A 370 -11.63 -5.40 5.86
CA GLU A 370 -11.81 -4.89 7.22
C GLU A 370 -11.77 -6.02 8.28
N LEU A 371 -12.38 -7.18 8.02
CA LEU A 371 -12.25 -8.36 8.89
C LEU A 371 -10.78 -8.74 9.09
N LYS A 372 -9.98 -8.73 8.02
CA LYS A 372 -8.55 -9.09 8.04
C LYS A 372 -7.70 -8.15 8.90
N LYS A 373 -8.19 -6.96 9.27
CA LYS A 373 -7.53 -6.09 10.26
C LYS A 373 -7.65 -6.63 11.69
N THR A 374 -8.67 -7.44 11.97
CA THR A 374 -8.89 -8.09 13.28
C THR A 374 -8.39 -9.53 13.27
N ILE A 375 -8.69 -10.29 12.21
CA ILE A 375 -8.26 -11.69 12.08
C ILE A 375 -7.06 -11.77 11.12
N ALA A 376 -5.87 -11.76 11.71
CA ALA A 376 -4.61 -11.70 10.97
C ALA A 376 -4.36 -12.94 10.09
N GLY A 377 -4.96 -14.07 10.46
CA GLY A 377 -4.70 -15.38 9.86
C GLY A 377 -3.53 -16.10 10.54
N ASP A 378 -3.40 -17.39 10.27
CA ASP A 378 -2.31 -18.23 10.80
C ASP A 378 -0.94 -17.59 10.49
N HIS A 379 -0.10 -17.38 11.51
CA HIS A 379 1.19 -16.67 11.44
C HIS A 379 1.13 -15.18 11.00
N GLY A 380 -0.07 -14.57 11.01
CA GLY A 380 -0.28 -13.19 10.59
C GLY A 380 0.08 -12.13 11.63
N CYS A 381 0.20 -12.49 12.91
CA CYS A 381 0.42 -11.54 14.00
C CYS A 381 1.63 -10.60 13.80
N PRO A 382 2.82 -11.05 13.37
CA PRO A 382 3.96 -10.15 13.16
C PRO A 382 3.66 -9.05 12.12
N SER A 383 2.93 -9.38 11.06
CA SER A 383 2.55 -8.44 10.01
C SER A 383 1.49 -7.45 10.50
N ALA A 384 0.51 -7.94 11.27
CA ALA A 384 -0.53 -7.11 11.87
C ALA A 384 0.08 -6.11 12.87
N ILE A 385 0.93 -6.58 13.78
CA ILE A 385 1.67 -5.75 14.77
C ILE A 385 2.49 -4.67 14.06
N LYS A 386 3.28 -5.06 13.06
CA LYS A 386 4.09 -4.12 12.30
C LYS A 386 3.24 -3.03 11.63
N SER A 387 2.16 -3.44 10.96
CA SER A 387 1.26 -2.51 10.27
C SER A 387 0.63 -1.52 11.25
N LYS A 388 0.19 -2.00 12.41
CA LYS A 388 -0.45 -1.15 13.43
C LYS A 388 0.53 -0.20 14.12
N LEU A 389 1.76 -0.64 14.38
CA LEU A 389 2.82 0.23 14.89
C LEU A 389 3.11 1.37 13.92
N ILE A 390 3.24 1.08 12.62
CA ILE A 390 3.46 2.10 11.59
C ILE A 390 2.28 3.10 11.53
N GLU A 391 1.05 2.60 11.58
CA GLU A 391 -0.17 3.45 11.64
C GLU A 391 -0.13 4.41 12.84
N LYS A 392 0.34 3.95 13.99
CA LYS A 392 0.50 4.76 15.22
C LYS A 392 1.78 5.61 15.23
N GLY A 393 2.54 5.64 14.13
CA GLY A 393 3.76 6.45 13.99
C GLY A 393 5.02 5.83 14.60
N PHE A 394 4.98 4.57 15.00
CA PHE A 394 6.14 3.83 15.49
C PHE A 394 6.84 3.10 14.34
N PHE A 395 8.10 3.47 14.09
CA PHE A 395 8.94 2.81 13.09
C PHE A 395 10.06 2.04 13.79
N ALA A 396 10.32 0.82 13.33
CA ALA A 396 11.53 0.10 13.74
C ALA A 396 12.78 0.86 13.25
N GLY A 397 13.73 1.15 14.15
CA GLY A 397 14.99 1.82 13.81
C GLY A 397 15.55 2.69 14.92
N PHE A 398 16.60 3.45 14.60
CA PHE A 398 17.15 4.50 15.47
C PHE A 398 16.55 5.85 15.06
N SER A 399 15.96 6.55 16.01
CA SER A 399 15.32 7.86 15.82
C SER A 399 16.35 8.99 15.92
N ASP A 400 17.07 9.24 14.83
CA ASP A 400 17.97 10.40 14.76
C ASP A 400 18.08 10.95 13.33
N PRO A 401 16.96 11.46 12.78
CA PRO A 401 16.91 11.96 11.41
C PRO A 401 17.79 13.21 11.20
N GLU A 402 18.10 13.94 12.26
CA GLU A 402 19.01 15.10 12.20
C GLU A 402 20.45 14.66 11.90
N ASN A 403 20.86 13.47 12.37
CA ASN A 403 22.20 12.96 12.13
C ASN A 403 22.27 11.95 10.98
N TRP A 404 21.16 11.29 10.61
CA TRP A 404 21.16 10.16 9.69
C TRP A 404 20.00 10.18 8.68
N THR A 405 20.36 10.11 7.40
CA THR A 405 19.42 9.94 6.29
C THR A 405 19.31 8.46 5.92
N HIS A 406 18.09 7.92 5.89
CA HIS A 406 17.86 6.54 5.46
C HIS A 406 18.26 6.34 3.99
N VAL A 407 19.01 5.27 3.71
CA VAL A 407 19.43 4.91 2.34
C VAL A 407 18.63 3.72 1.85
N VAL A 408 18.67 2.59 2.57
CA VAL A 408 18.01 1.35 2.17
C VAL A 408 17.87 0.43 3.37
N GLY A 409 16.82 -0.38 3.42
CA GLY A 409 16.60 -1.34 4.51
C GLY A 409 15.94 -2.65 4.07
N LYS A 410 16.05 -3.66 4.93
CA LYS A 410 15.48 -5.01 4.77
C LYS A 410 14.72 -5.42 6.04
N GLY A 411 13.70 -6.26 5.87
CA GLY A 411 12.93 -6.79 6.98
C GLY A 411 12.06 -5.71 7.65
N SER A 412 12.11 -5.66 8.98
CA SER A 412 11.48 -4.63 9.80
C SER A 412 12.00 -3.23 9.53
N LEU A 413 13.25 -3.09 9.05
CA LEU A 413 13.87 -1.81 8.72
C LEU A 413 13.69 -1.38 7.25
N ASN A 414 12.95 -2.14 6.43
CA ASN A 414 12.68 -1.74 5.05
C ASN A 414 11.68 -0.58 4.98
N LYS A 415 12.11 0.55 4.42
CA LYS A 415 11.31 1.75 4.15
C LYS A 415 11.27 2.01 2.63
N PRO A 416 10.43 1.30 1.88
CA PRO A 416 10.38 1.39 0.42
C PRO A 416 10.09 2.81 -0.07
N GLU A 417 9.30 3.58 0.68
CA GLU A 417 8.87 4.96 0.39
C GLU A 417 10.00 6.00 0.43
N ILE A 418 11.14 5.68 1.03
CA ILE A 418 12.31 6.58 1.12
C ILE A 418 13.63 5.84 0.84
N THR A 419 13.57 4.80 0.01
CA THR A 419 14.76 4.05 -0.43
C THR A 419 15.49 4.81 -1.54
N MET A 420 16.79 5.02 -1.39
CA MET A 420 17.63 5.67 -2.40
C MET A 420 18.11 4.70 -3.48
N GLY A 421 18.15 5.17 -4.72
CA GLY A 421 18.82 4.52 -5.83
C GLY A 421 20.34 4.76 -5.83
N PRO A 422 21.11 3.99 -6.62
CA PRO A 422 22.56 4.05 -6.64
C PRO A 422 23.13 5.41 -7.09
N ALA A 423 22.49 6.09 -8.04
CA ALA A 423 22.96 7.37 -8.56
C ALA A 423 22.71 8.51 -7.56
N LEU A 424 21.52 8.60 -6.96
CA LEU A 424 21.24 9.58 -5.91
C LEU A 424 22.09 9.30 -4.67
N PHE A 425 22.22 8.04 -4.24
CA PHE A 425 23.10 7.68 -3.12
C PHE A 425 24.54 8.13 -3.37
N ARG A 426 25.08 7.92 -4.58
CA ARG A 426 26.44 8.37 -4.91
C ARG A 426 26.61 9.89 -4.79
N LYS A 427 25.60 10.67 -5.16
CA LYS A 427 25.61 12.13 -5.01
C LYS A 427 25.52 12.54 -3.54
N ALA A 428 24.59 11.96 -2.79
CA ALA A 428 24.44 12.22 -1.38
C ALA A 428 25.71 11.84 -0.60
N PHE A 429 26.29 10.67 -0.89
CA PHE A 429 27.53 10.23 -0.28
C PHE A 429 28.70 11.17 -0.61
N GLY A 430 28.80 11.66 -1.85
CA GLY A 430 29.81 12.64 -2.23
C GLY A 430 29.64 14.01 -1.56
N ALA A 431 28.43 14.34 -1.09
CA ALA A 431 28.15 15.53 -0.30
C ALA A 431 28.37 15.32 1.22
N SER A 432 28.44 14.07 1.70
CA SER A 432 28.82 13.77 3.08
C SER A 432 30.29 14.14 3.27
N ILE A 433 30.55 15.09 4.17
CA ILE A 433 31.88 15.66 4.43
C ILE A 433 32.84 14.58 4.94
N ASN A 434 32.35 13.65 5.77
CA ASN A 434 33.20 12.60 6.35
C ASN A 434 33.13 11.26 5.60
N GLY A 435 32.19 11.11 4.64
CA GLY A 435 32.00 9.87 3.90
C GLY A 435 31.64 8.68 4.80
N ILE A 436 30.76 8.89 5.78
CA ILE A 436 30.36 7.88 6.77
C ILE A 436 29.00 7.27 6.41
N VAL A 437 28.95 5.94 6.37
CA VAL A 437 27.72 5.16 6.28
C VAL A 437 27.55 4.33 7.54
N ARG A 438 26.42 4.48 8.21
CA ARG A 438 26.02 3.67 9.36
C ARG A 438 25.20 2.48 8.89
N ARG A 439 25.45 1.31 9.46
CA ARG A 439 24.69 0.09 9.23
C ARG A 439 24.12 -0.42 10.54
N VAL A 440 22.80 -0.49 10.61
CA VAL A 440 22.06 -1.03 11.76
C VAL A 440 21.55 -2.43 11.43
N CYS A 441 21.52 -3.32 12.42
CA CYS A 441 21.01 -4.67 12.28
C CYS A 441 20.34 -5.17 13.57
N LEU A 442 19.01 -5.23 13.60
CA LEU A 442 18.26 -5.67 14.78
C LEU A 442 18.37 -7.18 15.01
N SER A 443 18.46 -7.95 13.91
CA SER A 443 18.49 -9.40 13.92
C SER A 443 19.89 -10.02 14.03
N CYS A 444 20.94 -9.20 14.01
CA CYS A 444 22.32 -9.69 14.13
C CYS A 444 22.56 -10.30 15.51
N SER A 445 23.16 -11.49 15.54
CA SER A 445 23.40 -12.23 16.79
C SER A 445 24.60 -11.69 17.57
N SER A 446 25.55 -11.03 16.92
CA SER A 446 26.68 -10.36 17.56
C SER A 446 26.33 -8.91 17.90
N SER A 447 26.61 -8.48 19.14
CA SER A 447 26.43 -7.10 19.59
C SER A 447 27.20 -6.09 18.74
N ASP A 448 28.45 -6.41 18.38
CA ASP A 448 29.32 -5.54 17.56
C ASP A 448 28.76 -5.30 16.16
N HIS A 449 27.82 -6.13 15.71
CA HIS A 449 27.25 -6.05 14.37
C HIS A 449 25.87 -5.39 14.33
N LYS A 450 25.31 -5.06 15.48
CA LYS A 450 24.01 -4.37 15.55
C LYS A 450 24.10 -2.92 15.11
N ASP A 451 25.28 -2.31 15.22
CA ASP A 451 25.57 -0.94 14.78
C ASP A 451 27.04 -0.84 14.33
N ILE A 452 27.27 -0.54 13.05
CA ILE A 452 28.60 -0.49 12.44
C ILE A 452 28.73 0.79 11.62
N TYR A 453 29.88 1.44 11.69
CA TYR A 453 30.17 2.66 10.93
C TYR A 453 31.26 2.40 9.90
N TYR A 454 30.91 2.47 8.62
CA TYR A 454 31.84 2.51 7.50
C TYR A 454 32.29 3.95 7.29
N ARG A 455 33.60 4.20 7.31
CA ARG A 455 34.18 5.49 6.92
C ARG A 455 35.06 5.30 5.70
N ARG A 456 34.84 6.12 4.68
CA ARG A 456 35.73 6.21 3.53
C ARG A 456 36.98 7.03 3.87
N LEU A 457 38.15 6.53 3.49
CA LEU A 457 39.45 7.16 3.70
C LEU A 457 40.04 7.78 2.42
N THR A 458 39.61 7.31 1.24
CA THR A 458 40.07 7.80 -0.07
C THR A 458 38.90 8.29 -0.92
N PRO A 459 39.08 9.21 -1.89
CA PRO A 459 38.00 9.62 -2.78
C PRO A 459 37.32 8.44 -3.47
N LEU A 460 35.99 8.45 -3.55
CA LEU A 460 35.23 7.34 -4.13
C LEU A 460 35.47 7.24 -5.65
N PRO A 461 36.01 6.12 -6.17
CA PRO A 461 36.25 5.95 -7.61
C PRO A 461 34.97 6.06 -8.47
N TYR A 462 35.12 6.28 -9.77
CA TYR A 462 33.97 6.42 -10.67
C TYR A 462 33.29 5.09 -11.00
N ASP A 463 34.06 4.00 -11.02
CA ASP A 463 33.62 2.68 -11.45
C ASP A 463 33.08 1.79 -10.32
N ILE A 464 33.07 2.29 -9.07
CA ILE A 464 32.52 1.56 -7.93
C ILE A 464 31.05 1.93 -7.71
N ASP A 465 30.19 0.92 -7.64
CA ASP A 465 28.83 1.04 -7.11
C ASP A 465 28.87 0.70 -5.61
N LEU A 466 29.15 1.72 -4.78
CA LEU A 466 29.28 1.54 -3.33
C LEU A 466 27.97 1.02 -2.71
N LEU A 467 26.82 1.38 -3.26
CA LEU A 467 25.54 0.92 -2.73
C LEU A 467 25.39 -0.59 -2.94
N ASP A 468 25.76 -1.11 -4.11
CA ASP A 468 25.77 -2.56 -4.35
C ASP A 468 26.85 -3.28 -3.53
N VAL A 469 28.03 -2.66 -3.34
CA VAL A 469 29.08 -3.21 -2.47
C VAL A 469 28.57 -3.42 -1.04
N LEU A 470 27.84 -2.44 -0.50
CA LEU A 470 27.23 -2.53 0.84
C LEU A 470 26.07 -3.52 0.90
N LYS A 471 25.19 -3.53 -0.12
CA LYS A 471 23.96 -4.34 -0.12
C LYS A 471 24.23 -5.81 -0.41
N ASN A 472 25.04 -6.12 -1.42
CA ASN A 472 25.06 -7.44 -2.06
C ASN A 472 26.43 -7.98 -2.41
N ASN A 473 27.45 -7.16 -2.67
CA ASN A 473 28.73 -7.65 -3.21
C ASN A 473 29.90 -6.99 -2.48
N TRP A 474 30.14 -7.41 -1.23
CA TRP A 474 31.18 -6.86 -0.37
C TRP A 474 32.59 -7.24 -0.87
N PHE A 475 33.06 -6.49 -1.86
CA PHE A 475 34.27 -6.75 -2.63
C PHE A 475 35.35 -5.72 -2.31
N ASP A 476 36.61 -6.10 -2.46
CA ASP A 476 37.78 -5.26 -2.14
C ASP A 476 38.35 -4.51 -3.35
N LYS A 477 37.87 -4.79 -4.56
CA LYS A 477 38.27 -4.05 -5.77
C LYS A 477 37.89 -2.56 -5.62
N ASN A 478 38.91 -1.68 -5.57
CA ASN A 478 38.75 -0.23 -5.33
C ASN A 478 38.11 0.11 -3.96
N ASN A 479 38.14 -0.84 -3.03
CA ASN A 479 37.55 -0.78 -1.70
C ASN A 479 38.39 -1.63 -0.74
N THR A 480 39.67 -1.32 -0.60
CA THR A 480 40.62 -2.07 0.23
C THR A 480 40.46 -1.71 1.72
N PHE A 481 40.34 -2.72 2.58
CA PHE A 481 40.19 -2.55 4.02
C PHE A 481 41.38 -1.85 4.68
N ASN A 482 41.10 -0.88 5.57
CA ASN A 482 42.06 -0.02 6.25
C ASN A 482 43.02 0.73 5.30
N VAL A 483 42.64 0.88 4.04
CA VAL A 483 43.35 1.70 3.02
C VAL A 483 42.36 2.66 2.38
N ASP A 484 41.29 2.13 1.79
CA ASP A 484 40.23 2.90 1.15
C ASP A 484 39.08 3.21 2.10
N PHE A 485 38.86 2.34 3.09
CA PHE A 485 37.82 2.50 4.12
C PHE A 485 38.24 1.83 5.43
N ALA A 486 37.64 2.25 6.53
CA ALA A 486 37.75 1.59 7.84
C ALA A 486 36.38 1.39 8.49
N LEU A 487 36.30 0.43 9.41
CA LEU A 487 35.08 0.13 10.17
C LEU A 487 35.27 0.43 11.66
N TYR A 488 34.20 0.93 12.28
CA TYR A 488 34.18 1.35 13.68
C TYR A 488 32.92 0.87 14.38
N SER A 489 33.01 0.72 15.70
CA SER A 489 31.88 0.34 16.56
C SER A 489 31.12 1.56 17.11
N SER A 490 31.64 2.78 16.92
CA SER A 490 30.97 4.02 17.34
C SER A 490 31.12 5.13 16.30
N TYR A 491 30.18 6.07 16.30
CA TYR A 491 30.19 7.22 15.39
C TYR A 491 31.34 8.18 15.71
N GLU A 492 31.63 8.41 16.99
CA GLU A 492 32.68 9.33 17.44
C GLU A 492 34.06 8.87 16.99
N GLU A 493 34.34 7.57 17.07
CA GLU A 493 35.59 6.98 16.57
C GLU A 493 35.68 7.04 15.06
N ALA A 494 34.57 6.75 14.37
CA ALA A 494 34.50 6.93 12.93
C ALA A 494 34.79 8.37 12.56
N LEU A 495 34.20 9.36 13.24
CA LEU A 495 34.39 10.80 12.98
C LEU A 495 35.84 11.25 13.24
N ALA A 496 36.48 10.73 14.28
CA ALA A 496 37.88 11.03 14.60
C ALA A 496 38.91 10.30 13.72
N ASP A 497 38.48 9.23 13.02
CA ASP A 497 39.35 8.30 12.30
C ASP A 497 40.46 7.71 13.19
N ASN A 498 40.09 7.25 14.39
CA ASN A 498 41.06 6.72 15.35
C ASN A 498 41.58 5.34 14.91
N GLU A 499 42.81 5.29 14.40
CA GLU A 499 43.42 4.06 13.88
C GLU A 499 43.47 2.90 14.89
N ASP A 500 43.61 3.20 16.18
CA ASP A 500 43.66 2.19 17.25
C ASP A 500 42.31 1.48 17.47
N ASN A 501 41.21 2.12 17.07
CA ASN A 501 39.84 1.63 17.24
C ASN A 501 39.22 1.12 15.93
N ARG A 502 39.99 1.13 14.82
CA ARG A 502 39.57 0.48 13.57
C ARG A 502 39.40 -1.01 13.80
N TRP A 503 38.37 -1.60 13.21
CA TRP A 503 38.28 -3.05 13.13
C TRP A 503 39.51 -3.61 12.42
N SER A 504 40.01 -4.76 12.87
CA SER A 504 41.28 -5.33 12.36
C SER A 504 41.12 -6.61 11.54
N SER A 505 39.91 -7.16 11.44
CA SER A 505 39.66 -8.43 10.74
C SER A 505 38.52 -8.30 9.75
N CYS A 506 38.77 -8.62 8.47
CA CYS A 506 37.75 -8.51 7.42
C CYS A 506 38.05 -9.44 6.24
N ASN A 507 37.01 -9.93 5.56
CA ASN A 507 37.12 -10.71 4.34
C ASN A 507 36.09 -10.26 3.28
N PHE A 508 36.33 -10.63 2.01
CA PHE A 508 35.68 -10.03 0.84
C PHE A 508 35.41 -11.04 -0.27
N ASN A 509 34.76 -10.61 -1.34
CA ASN A 509 34.71 -11.31 -2.64
C ASN A 509 33.85 -12.58 -2.67
N ASP A 510 32.70 -12.56 -2.00
CA ASP A 510 31.67 -13.60 -2.12
C ASP A 510 30.43 -13.04 -2.82
N PRO A 511 30.16 -13.46 -4.08
CA PRO A 511 29.05 -12.91 -4.85
C PRO A 511 27.70 -13.05 -4.14
N ARG A 512 26.92 -11.97 -4.13
CA ARG A 512 25.61 -11.87 -3.47
C ARG A 512 25.67 -11.89 -1.94
N VAL A 513 26.84 -11.79 -1.33
CA VAL A 513 27.04 -11.50 0.09
C VAL A 513 27.49 -10.04 0.26
N GLY A 514 26.66 -9.26 0.94
CA GLY A 514 26.92 -7.85 1.23
C GLY A 514 27.68 -7.64 2.54
N PHE A 515 27.64 -6.40 3.01
CA PHE A 515 28.37 -5.95 4.17
C PHE A 515 27.96 -6.68 5.48
N PRO A 516 28.88 -6.91 6.44
CA PRO A 516 30.34 -6.86 6.29
C PRO A 516 30.93 -8.27 6.06
N ARG A 517 30.27 -9.18 5.33
CA ARG A 517 30.65 -10.62 5.26
C ARG A 517 30.98 -11.22 6.64
N ASP A 518 32.27 -11.47 6.92
CA ASP A 518 32.76 -12.03 8.19
C ASP A 518 33.70 -11.06 8.93
N CYS A 519 33.62 -9.75 8.69
CA CYS A 519 34.46 -8.78 9.39
C CYS A 519 34.11 -8.67 10.87
N GLY A 520 35.04 -8.24 11.70
CA GLY A 520 34.83 -8.05 13.13
C GLY A 520 35.93 -7.17 13.75
N PRO A 521 35.71 -6.61 14.96
CA PRO A 521 36.66 -5.69 15.58
C PRO A 521 38.06 -6.26 15.76
N ARG A 522 38.18 -7.54 16.12
CA ARG A 522 39.45 -8.21 16.44
C ARG A 522 39.67 -9.56 15.76
N LYS A 523 38.60 -10.20 15.30
CA LYS A 523 38.61 -11.52 14.65
C LYS A 523 37.46 -11.60 13.66
N LEU A 524 37.51 -12.57 12.76
CA LEU A 524 36.40 -12.81 11.84
C LEU A 524 35.15 -13.31 12.60
N VAL A 525 33.97 -12.78 12.25
CA VAL A 525 32.69 -13.15 12.83
C VAL A 525 31.69 -13.44 11.71
N GLY A 526 31.40 -14.72 11.49
CA GLY A 526 30.52 -15.14 10.41
C GLY A 526 29.03 -14.92 10.66
N ASN A 527 28.25 -15.09 9.58
CA ASN A 527 26.79 -15.03 9.57
C ASN A 527 26.16 -13.68 9.98
N GLN A 528 26.92 -12.59 10.03
CA GLN A 528 26.42 -11.25 10.38
C GLN A 528 26.13 -10.36 9.16
N TRP A 529 26.32 -10.87 7.94
CA TRP A 529 26.19 -10.13 6.71
C TRP A 529 24.75 -9.97 6.21
N ASN A 530 24.48 -8.88 5.49
CA ASN A 530 23.22 -8.67 4.77
C ASN A 530 23.32 -9.04 3.28
N SER A 531 22.17 -9.35 2.68
CA SER A 531 22.02 -9.43 1.22
C SER A 531 20.59 -9.08 0.83
N TYR A 532 20.43 -8.31 -0.24
CA TYR A 532 19.13 -7.88 -0.76
C TYR A 532 18.66 -8.77 -1.92
N VAL A 533 19.47 -9.75 -2.32
CA VAL A 533 19.17 -10.68 -3.41
C VAL A 533 19.14 -12.14 -2.96
N ARG A 534 19.53 -12.45 -1.71
CA ARG A 534 19.45 -13.79 -1.13
C ARG A 534 19.32 -13.76 0.40
N GLY A 535 18.95 -14.93 0.96
CA GLY A 535 19.02 -15.21 2.40
C GLY A 535 20.25 -16.05 2.78
N GLY A 536 20.34 -16.42 4.05
CA GLY A 536 21.35 -17.35 4.58
C GLY A 536 22.18 -16.85 5.77
N ALA A 537 21.96 -15.62 6.24
CA ALA A 537 22.64 -15.03 7.39
C ALA A 537 21.65 -14.39 8.37
N THR A 538 22.16 -13.95 9.53
CA THR A 538 21.35 -13.40 10.62
C THR A 538 20.89 -11.97 10.39
N ALA A 539 21.44 -11.23 9.42
CA ALA A 539 21.07 -9.83 9.17
C ALA A 539 19.84 -9.65 8.25
N TYR A 540 18.73 -10.29 8.58
CA TYR A 540 17.47 -10.14 7.84
C TYR A 540 16.72 -8.83 8.18
N ASP A 541 17.00 -8.21 9.33
CA ASP A 541 16.51 -6.89 9.75
C ASP A 541 17.66 -5.86 9.80
N SER A 542 18.08 -5.36 8.64
CA SER A 542 19.21 -4.43 8.54
C SER A 542 18.92 -3.24 7.65
N ALA A 543 19.55 -2.09 7.92
CA ALA A 543 19.45 -0.89 7.11
C ALA A 543 20.74 -0.09 7.09
N PHE A 544 20.92 0.70 6.03
CA PHE A 544 22.02 1.64 5.86
C PHE A 544 21.50 3.06 5.93
N TYR A 545 22.30 3.91 6.56
CA TYR A 545 22.05 5.33 6.74
C TYR A 545 23.29 6.12 6.35
N LEU A 546 23.07 7.28 5.74
CA LEU A 546 24.12 8.23 5.39
C LEU A 546 24.16 9.36 6.41
N GLU A 547 25.35 9.83 6.75
CA GLU A 547 25.51 10.99 7.63
C GLU A 547 24.82 12.25 7.06
N ALA A 548 23.88 12.83 7.82
CA ALA A 548 23.12 14.02 7.46
C ALA A 548 23.65 15.31 8.11
N LYS A 549 24.21 15.20 9.33
CA LYS A 549 24.70 16.36 10.11
C LYS A 549 25.81 17.14 9.41
N HIS A 550 26.66 16.45 8.65
CA HIS A 550 27.83 17.02 7.98
C HIS A 550 27.71 16.84 6.47
N VAL A 551 26.71 17.51 5.89
CA VAL A 551 26.47 17.52 4.43
C VAL A 551 26.89 18.87 3.87
N ASP A 552 27.50 18.87 2.69
CA ASP A 552 27.81 20.08 1.93
C ASP A 552 26.53 20.91 1.72
N SER A 553 26.57 22.17 2.15
CA SER A 553 25.45 23.12 2.04
C SER A 553 24.90 23.32 0.63
N SER A 554 25.69 23.01 -0.41
CA SER A 554 25.27 23.06 -1.82
C SER A 554 24.44 21.85 -2.26
N PHE A 555 24.36 20.81 -1.43
CA PHE A 555 23.51 19.64 -1.67
C PHE A 555 22.10 19.92 -1.16
N GLN A 556 21.24 20.42 -2.04
CA GLN A 556 19.83 20.65 -1.75
C GLN A 556 18.98 19.93 -2.81
N LEU A 557 18.10 19.04 -2.34
CA LEU A 557 17.19 18.31 -3.20
C LEU A 557 15.88 19.09 -3.32
N THR A 558 15.49 19.44 -4.54
CA THR A 558 14.20 20.07 -4.83
C THR A 558 13.19 18.97 -5.20
N PRO A 559 12.11 18.75 -4.43
CA PRO A 559 11.11 17.74 -4.80
C PRO A 559 10.30 18.18 -6.02
N LEU A 560 9.95 17.22 -6.88
CA LEU A 560 9.06 17.43 -8.04
C LEU A 560 7.65 16.93 -7.73
N ASN A 561 6.65 17.48 -8.42
CA ASN A 561 5.30 16.91 -8.36
C ASN A 561 5.32 15.53 -9.02
N MET A 562 4.60 14.57 -8.44
CA MET A 562 4.56 13.21 -8.93
C MET A 562 3.19 12.57 -8.77
N THR A 563 2.89 11.61 -9.63
CA THR A 563 1.72 10.74 -9.54
C THR A 563 2.09 9.33 -10.01
N THR A 564 1.24 8.37 -9.72
CA THR A 564 1.34 6.99 -10.22
C THR A 564 0.04 6.58 -10.90
N PHE A 565 0.14 5.65 -11.84
CA PHE A 565 -0.99 5.05 -12.52
C PHE A 565 -0.91 3.54 -12.39
N GLY A 566 -2.05 2.87 -12.20
CA GLY A 566 -2.09 1.42 -12.02
C GLY A 566 -1.44 0.95 -10.72
N SER A 567 -0.69 -0.15 -10.79
CA SER A 567 0.06 -0.75 -9.68
C SER A 567 1.48 -0.20 -9.51
N ALA A 568 1.90 0.73 -10.38
CA ALA A 568 3.18 1.39 -10.31
C ALA A 568 3.33 2.19 -9.01
N ALA A 569 4.58 2.32 -8.55
CA ALA A 569 4.89 3.20 -7.43
C ALA A 569 6.10 4.07 -7.76
N VAL A 570 6.15 5.23 -7.13
CA VAL A 570 7.28 6.15 -7.12
C VAL A 570 7.80 6.24 -5.69
N THR A 571 9.12 6.27 -5.54
CA THR A 571 9.74 6.52 -4.23
C THR A 571 10.09 7.99 -4.11
N TYR A 572 10.76 8.53 -5.12
CA TYR A 572 11.13 9.94 -5.17
C TYR A 572 11.26 10.42 -6.62
N ALA A 573 11.06 11.73 -6.80
CA ALA A 573 11.49 12.49 -7.95
C ALA A 573 12.04 13.83 -7.44
N VAL A 574 13.33 14.06 -7.63
CA VAL A 574 14.04 15.22 -7.08
C VAL A 574 14.99 15.82 -8.10
N GLU A 575 15.21 17.12 -8.01
CA GLU A 575 16.20 17.88 -8.76
C GLU A 575 17.38 18.26 -7.86
N LEU A 576 18.57 18.23 -8.44
CA LEU A 576 19.83 18.65 -7.83
C LEU A 576 20.73 19.28 -8.90
N ASN A 577 20.93 20.59 -8.83
CA ASN A 577 21.83 21.35 -9.70
C ASN A 577 21.60 21.09 -11.21
N GLY A 578 20.34 21.11 -11.64
CA GLY A 578 19.90 20.88 -13.03
C GLY A 578 19.88 19.41 -13.46
N THR A 579 20.09 18.47 -12.52
CA THR A 579 20.01 17.03 -12.75
C THR A 579 18.84 16.44 -11.97
N TYR A 580 18.05 15.60 -12.63
CA TYR A 580 16.81 15.06 -12.09
C TYR A 580 16.97 13.57 -11.82
N TYR A 581 16.61 13.14 -10.63
CA TYR A 581 16.69 11.76 -10.16
C TYR A 581 15.28 11.26 -9.90
N ILE A 582 14.88 10.21 -10.61
CA ILE A 582 13.54 9.64 -10.51
C ILE A 582 13.70 8.17 -10.21
N GLN A 583 12.97 7.68 -9.21
CA GLN A 583 12.93 6.26 -8.90
C GLN A 583 11.50 5.76 -8.85
N GLY A 584 11.27 4.65 -9.55
CA GLY A 584 9.97 4.00 -9.51
C GLY A 584 10.01 2.53 -9.92
N LYS A 585 8.85 1.90 -9.74
CA LYS A 585 8.55 0.53 -10.14
C LYS A 585 7.27 0.52 -10.98
N GLY A 586 7.09 -0.53 -11.76
CA GLY A 586 5.96 -0.64 -12.69
C GLY A 586 6.32 -1.44 -13.92
N GLU A 587 5.30 -1.77 -14.71
CA GLU A 587 5.41 -2.44 -15.99
C GLU A 587 4.71 -1.61 -17.07
N MET A 588 5.38 -1.36 -18.20
CA MET A 588 4.81 -0.52 -19.25
C MET A 588 3.53 -1.18 -19.82
N ALA A 589 2.44 -0.42 -19.86
CA ALA A 589 1.16 -0.89 -20.34
C ALA A 589 1.08 -0.85 -21.89
N TRP A 590 1.74 -1.79 -22.55
CA TRP A 590 1.80 -1.85 -24.01
C TRP A 590 0.46 -2.20 -24.65
N ASN A 591 0.01 -1.38 -25.60
CA ASN A 591 -1.23 -1.61 -26.35
C ASN A 591 -2.48 -1.77 -25.46
N LYS A 592 -2.50 -1.06 -24.31
CA LYS A 592 -3.59 -1.04 -23.34
C LYS A 592 -4.32 0.32 -23.32
N ASN A 593 -5.52 0.31 -22.75
CA ASN A 593 -6.36 1.49 -22.52
C ASN A 593 -6.15 2.16 -21.15
N SER A 594 -5.18 1.69 -20.36
CA SER A 594 -4.79 2.27 -19.07
C SER A 594 -3.27 2.22 -18.91
N ASP A 595 -2.73 3.12 -18.09
CA ASP A 595 -1.29 3.24 -17.83
C ASP A 595 -0.89 2.52 -16.52
N ASN A 596 0.35 2.01 -16.49
CA ASN A 596 0.95 1.44 -15.28
C ASN A 596 2.40 1.96 -15.09
N LEU A 597 2.52 3.25 -14.75
CA LEU A 597 3.82 3.93 -14.60
C LEU A 597 3.75 5.08 -13.58
N ASN A 598 4.91 5.54 -13.14
CA ASN A 598 5.05 6.79 -12.37
C ASN A 598 5.32 7.96 -13.31
N PHE A 599 4.94 9.16 -12.87
CA PHE A 599 5.09 10.36 -13.67
C PHE A 599 5.42 11.56 -12.78
N ALA A 600 6.64 12.09 -12.91
CA ALA A 600 7.05 13.36 -12.33
C ALA A 600 6.73 14.46 -13.32
N TYR A 601 5.87 15.42 -12.95
CA TYR A 601 5.20 16.29 -13.92
C TYR A 601 5.13 17.76 -13.50
N GLU A 602 4.93 18.61 -14.47
CA GLU A 602 4.52 20.00 -14.31
C GLU A 602 3.47 20.37 -15.36
N ASP A 603 2.84 21.53 -15.17
CA ASP A 603 1.84 22.04 -16.10
C ASP A 603 2.53 22.74 -17.26
N SER A 604 2.10 22.45 -18.48
CA SER A 604 2.65 23.10 -19.66
C SER A 604 2.25 24.58 -19.70
N PRO A 605 3.07 25.43 -20.36
CA PRO A 605 2.63 26.76 -20.77
C PRO A 605 1.37 26.71 -21.64
N ASP A 606 0.57 27.78 -21.62
CA ASP A 606 -0.58 27.98 -22.52
C ASP A 606 -0.17 28.64 -23.84
N GLU A 607 0.95 28.16 -24.41
CA GLU A 607 1.52 28.61 -25.69
C GLU A 607 2.33 27.48 -26.34
N ASP A 608 2.85 27.70 -27.56
CA ASP A 608 3.72 26.71 -28.20
C ASP A 608 4.89 26.40 -27.26
N PHE A 609 5.17 25.12 -27.05
CA PHE A 609 6.27 24.73 -26.16
C PHE A 609 7.01 23.52 -26.68
N THR A 610 8.24 23.38 -26.21
CA THR A 610 9.06 22.20 -26.39
C THR A 610 9.54 21.69 -25.04
N VAL A 611 9.30 20.40 -24.78
CA VAL A 611 9.94 19.66 -23.69
C VAL A 611 11.20 19.03 -24.25
N VAL A 612 12.35 19.31 -23.65
CA VAL A 612 13.63 18.66 -23.98
C VAL A 612 14.16 17.96 -22.73
N SER A 613 14.80 16.81 -22.90
CA SER A 613 15.51 16.12 -21.82
C SER A 613 16.59 15.19 -22.37
N GLN A 614 17.68 15.02 -21.64
CA GLN A 614 18.67 13.98 -21.90
C GLN A 614 18.60 12.90 -20.83
N LEU A 615 18.48 11.64 -21.24
CA LEU A 615 18.62 10.52 -20.32
C LEU A 615 20.10 10.24 -20.07
N SER A 616 20.61 10.59 -18.89
CA SER A 616 21.99 10.36 -18.51
C SER A 616 22.27 8.90 -18.17
N SER A 617 21.42 8.26 -17.37
CA SER A 617 21.55 6.86 -16.99
C SER A 617 20.22 6.26 -16.53
N ILE A 618 20.12 4.93 -16.58
CA ILE A 618 18.99 4.16 -16.06
C ILE A 618 19.51 2.86 -15.43
N GLU A 619 19.01 2.53 -14.24
CA GLU A 619 19.37 1.30 -13.52
C GLU A 619 18.60 0.10 -14.08
N ARG A 620 19.30 -0.79 -14.78
CA ARG A 620 18.68 -1.97 -15.39
C ARG A 620 18.23 -2.98 -14.32
N LYS A 621 16.92 -3.23 -14.23
CA LYS A 621 16.33 -4.28 -13.38
C LYS A 621 15.78 -5.46 -14.17
N GLY A 622 15.19 -5.17 -15.32
CA GLY A 622 14.62 -6.14 -16.24
C GLY A 622 15.00 -5.81 -17.68
N LYS A 623 14.38 -6.52 -18.62
CA LYS A 623 14.55 -6.26 -20.04
C LYS A 623 13.76 -5.03 -20.46
N TRP A 624 12.61 -4.77 -19.84
CA TRP A 624 11.74 -3.65 -20.19
C TRP A 624 11.83 -2.48 -19.20
N THR A 625 12.90 -2.41 -18.42
CA THR A 625 13.21 -1.19 -17.64
C THR A 625 13.25 -0.01 -18.59
N THR A 626 12.46 1.01 -18.30
CA THR A 626 12.10 2.06 -19.24
C THR A 626 12.21 3.42 -18.60
N ALA A 627 12.75 4.41 -19.32
CA ALA A 627 12.77 5.81 -18.88
C ALA A 627 12.56 6.75 -20.07
N GLY A 628 11.86 7.87 -19.86
CA GLY A 628 11.52 8.81 -20.92
C GLY A 628 10.80 10.06 -20.45
N ILE A 629 10.35 10.85 -21.41
CA ILE A 629 9.50 12.02 -21.20
C ILE A 629 8.10 11.77 -21.77
N MET A 630 7.10 12.42 -21.16
CA MET A 630 5.70 12.27 -21.53
C MET A 630 5.02 13.63 -21.59
N VAL A 631 4.07 13.76 -22.54
CA VAL A 631 3.02 14.79 -22.56
C VAL A 631 1.68 14.06 -22.48
N ARG A 632 0.79 14.47 -21.58
CA ARG A 632 -0.56 13.88 -21.41
C ARG A 632 -1.62 14.95 -21.14
N SER A 633 -2.87 14.67 -21.51
CA SER A 633 -3.97 15.63 -21.39
C SER A 633 -4.50 15.79 -19.96
N SER A 634 -4.40 14.76 -19.12
CA SER A 634 -4.83 14.80 -17.72
C SER A 634 -4.03 13.81 -16.85
N LEU A 635 -4.34 13.75 -15.55
CA LEU A 635 -3.76 12.74 -14.62
C LEU A 635 -4.66 11.49 -14.48
N GLU A 636 -5.64 11.30 -15.36
CA GLU A 636 -6.43 10.07 -15.39
C GLU A 636 -5.61 8.93 -16.04
N ASN A 637 -5.80 7.71 -15.56
CA ASN A 637 -4.99 6.55 -15.98
C ASN A 637 -5.15 6.17 -17.47
N ASP A 638 -6.20 6.64 -18.13
CA ASP A 638 -6.57 6.34 -19.52
C ASP A 638 -6.40 7.56 -20.44
N SER A 639 -5.75 8.64 -19.97
CA SER A 639 -5.67 9.91 -20.69
C SER A 639 -4.93 9.82 -22.04
N GLN A 640 -5.33 10.67 -22.98
CA GLN A 640 -4.60 10.93 -24.22
C GLN A 640 -3.15 11.30 -23.89
N MET A 641 -2.17 10.65 -24.55
CA MET A 641 -0.76 10.83 -24.21
C MET A 641 0.18 10.59 -25.38
N MET A 642 1.39 11.12 -25.25
CA MET A 642 2.56 10.82 -26.05
C MET A 642 3.76 10.61 -25.11
N TYR A 643 4.25 9.37 -25.05
CA TYR A 643 5.42 8.96 -24.28
C TYR A 643 6.58 8.62 -25.19
N LEU A 644 7.68 9.35 -25.06
CA LEU A 644 8.92 9.09 -25.77
C LEU A 644 9.99 8.62 -24.78
N GLY A 645 10.47 7.40 -24.92
CA GLY A 645 11.46 6.85 -24.01
C GLY A 645 12.29 5.72 -24.59
N THR A 646 13.16 5.15 -23.76
CA THR A 646 14.00 4.00 -24.12
C THR A 646 13.68 2.82 -23.21
N SER A 647 13.81 1.60 -23.74
CA SER A 647 13.78 0.36 -22.94
C SER A 647 15.13 -0.37 -23.01
N MET A 648 15.37 -1.29 -22.06
CA MET A 648 16.66 -1.98 -21.86
C MET A 648 16.83 -3.32 -22.63
N GLU A 649 15.93 -3.68 -23.55
CA GLU A 649 16.13 -4.81 -24.48
C GLU A 649 16.71 -4.30 -25.80
N THR A 650 17.94 -4.72 -26.12
CA THR A 650 18.65 -4.46 -27.40
C THR A 650 18.51 -3.04 -27.98
N ASN A 651 18.53 -2.02 -27.12
CA ASN A 651 18.82 -0.61 -27.39
C ASN A 651 17.85 0.15 -28.34
N GLY A 652 16.54 0.08 -28.12
CA GLY A 652 15.58 0.87 -28.91
C GLY A 652 14.95 2.05 -28.15
N ILE A 653 14.79 3.18 -28.85
CA ILE A 653 13.87 4.25 -28.46
C ILE A 653 12.46 3.86 -28.93
N PHE A 654 11.43 4.11 -28.16
CA PHE A 654 10.05 3.90 -28.57
C PHE A 654 9.22 5.15 -28.35
N LEU A 655 8.19 5.28 -29.17
CA LEU A 655 7.12 6.24 -29.00
C LEU A 655 5.83 5.47 -28.74
N GLN A 656 5.23 5.69 -27.59
CA GLN A 656 3.89 5.21 -27.28
C GLN A 656 2.91 6.38 -27.30
N THR A 657 1.77 6.19 -27.94
CA THR A 657 0.75 7.24 -28.10
C THR A 657 -0.63 6.69 -27.79
N ARG A 658 -1.46 7.49 -27.15
CA ARG A 658 -2.91 7.26 -27.04
C ARG A 658 -3.60 8.48 -27.64
N VAL A 659 -4.40 8.29 -28.69
CA VAL A 659 -4.96 9.41 -29.47
C VAL A 659 -6.26 9.97 -28.91
N GLY A 660 -6.90 9.28 -27.94
CA GLY A 660 -8.06 9.77 -27.19
C GLY A 660 -8.14 9.14 -25.81
N ASN A 661 -8.83 9.78 -24.86
CA ASN A 661 -9.03 9.22 -23.52
C ASN A 661 -9.79 7.88 -23.62
N GLY A 662 -9.38 6.87 -22.85
CA GLY A 662 -9.98 5.53 -22.84
C GLY A 662 -9.61 4.64 -24.03
N GLU A 663 -8.89 5.16 -25.03
CA GLU A 663 -8.47 4.38 -26.19
C GLU A 663 -7.24 3.50 -25.89
N SER A 664 -7.08 2.42 -26.66
CA SER A 664 -5.86 1.62 -26.61
C SER A 664 -4.68 2.41 -27.16
N SER A 665 -3.58 2.44 -26.41
CA SER A 665 -2.32 3.01 -26.90
C SER A 665 -1.75 2.22 -28.07
N SER A 666 -0.90 2.87 -28.87
CA SER A 666 -0.11 2.26 -29.95
C SER A 666 1.38 2.54 -29.73
N VAL A 667 2.25 1.61 -30.12
CA VAL A 667 3.70 1.72 -29.93
C VAL A 667 4.42 1.69 -31.27
N LYS A 668 5.37 2.62 -31.46
CA LYS A 668 6.32 2.62 -32.57
C LYS A 668 7.74 2.49 -32.02
N HIS A 669 8.47 1.48 -32.48
CA HIS A 669 9.86 1.29 -32.09
C HIS A 669 10.82 1.90 -33.11
N SER A 670 11.87 2.55 -32.61
CA SER A 670 13.09 2.87 -33.32
C SER A 670 14.19 1.97 -32.79
N TYR A 671 14.76 1.14 -33.66
CA TYR A 671 15.88 0.26 -33.32
C TYR A 671 17.22 1.01 -33.26
N THR A 672 17.20 2.35 -33.30
CA THR A 672 18.39 3.20 -33.19
C THR A 672 18.93 3.17 -31.76
N VAL A 673 20.14 2.63 -31.63
CA VAL A 673 20.89 2.54 -30.38
C VAL A 673 21.59 3.87 -30.10
N ILE A 674 21.02 4.70 -29.24
CA ILE A 674 21.65 5.93 -28.79
C ILE A 674 22.04 5.77 -27.32
N LYS A 675 23.35 5.84 -27.05
CA LYS A 675 23.84 5.91 -25.68
C LYS A 675 23.57 7.32 -25.15
N SER A 676 22.79 7.41 -24.07
CA SER A 676 22.35 8.67 -23.44
C SER A 676 21.55 9.59 -24.39
N PRO A 677 20.36 9.15 -24.85
CA PRO A 677 19.57 9.86 -25.85
C PRO A 677 19.03 11.20 -25.36
N PHE A 678 18.86 12.13 -26.29
CA PHE A 678 18.05 13.32 -26.12
C PHE A 678 16.63 13.08 -26.65
N PHE A 679 15.65 13.46 -25.86
CA PHE A 679 14.23 13.38 -26.18
C PHE A 679 13.67 14.79 -26.33
N LYS A 680 12.75 14.96 -27.28
CA LYS A 680 12.05 16.22 -27.51
C LYS A 680 10.59 15.97 -27.86
N LEU A 681 9.68 16.63 -27.15
CA LEU A 681 8.26 16.69 -27.48
C LEU A 681 7.88 18.15 -27.76
N ARG A 682 7.32 18.43 -28.94
CA ARG A 682 6.96 19.79 -29.37
C ARG A 682 5.45 19.92 -29.54
N ARG A 683 4.86 20.96 -28.95
CA ARG A 683 3.43 21.29 -28.99
C ARG A 683 3.17 22.59 -29.77
N ARG A 684 2.22 22.58 -30.71
CA ARG A 684 1.73 23.74 -31.50
C ARG A 684 0.31 24.17 -31.11
N VAL A 685 0.14 25.12 -30.20
CA VAL A 685 -1.13 25.42 -29.52
C VAL A 685 -2.30 25.59 -30.49
N LEU A 686 -2.11 26.29 -31.61
CA LEU A 686 -3.14 26.59 -32.61
C LEU A 686 -3.94 25.36 -33.10
N ASN A 687 -3.26 24.26 -33.44
CA ASN A 687 -3.89 23.09 -34.05
C ASN A 687 -3.99 21.88 -33.10
N GLY A 688 -3.39 21.95 -31.91
CA GLY A 688 -3.35 20.80 -30.99
C GLY A 688 -2.15 19.87 -31.20
N GLU A 689 -1.35 20.08 -32.23
CA GLU A 689 -0.35 19.10 -32.68
C GLU A 689 0.79 18.94 -31.65
N VAL A 690 1.12 17.69 -31.34
CA VAL A 690 2.26 17.24 -30.53
C VAL A 690 3.10 16.29 -31.38
N THR A 691 4.40 16.54 -31.46
CA THR A 691 5.36 15.75 -32.24
C THR A 691 6.55 15.31 -31.39
N ALA A 692 7.05 14.11 -31.65
CA ALA A 692 8.18 13.52 -30.93
C ALA A 692 9.44 13.47 -31.77
N HIS A 693 10.58 13.83 -31.18
CA HIS A 693 11.88 13.86 -31.84
C HIS A 693 12.97 13.28 -30.94
N ILE A 694 13.95 12.65 -31.57
CA ILE A 694 15.11 12.04 -30.91
C ILE A 694 16.40 12.65 -31.43
N SER A 695 17.44 12.67 -30.60
CA SER A 695 18.77 13.14 -30.99
C SER A 695 19.87 12.40 -30.22
N SER A 696 21.02 12.22 -30.86
CA SER A 696 22.23 11.65 -30.24
C SER A 696 23.19 12.71 -29.69
N ASP A 697 23.04 13.97 -30.09
CA ASP A 697 23.94 15.07 -29.75
C ASP A 697 23.22 16.33 -29.22
N GLY A 698 21.89 16.32 -29.20
CA GLY A 698 21.04 17.45 -28.79
C GLY A 698 20.91 18.55 -29.85
N LYS A 699 21.53 18.40 -31.02
CA LYS A 699 21.58 19.42 -32.08
C LYS A 699 20.78 19.00 -33.30
N GLU A 700 21.03 17.79 -33.81
CA GLU A 700 20.31 17.24 -34.95
C GLU A 700 19.15 16.39 -34.46
N TRP A 701 17.93 16.69 -34.92
CA TRP A 701 16.70 16.08 -34.41
C TRP A 701 15.96 15.31 -35.50
N GLU A 702 15.65 14.04 -35.23
CA GLU A 702 14.85 13.17 -36.10
C GLU A 702 13.45 12.98 -35.51
N GLN A 703 12.40 13.26 -36.29
CA GLN A 703 11.03 12.99 -35.85
C GLN A 703 10.74 11.48 -35.85
N ILE A 704 10.10 11.00 -34.79
CA ILE A 704 9.60 9.63 -34.66
C ILE A 704 8.08 9.64 -34.56
N GLY A 705 7.44 8.75 -35.31
CA GLY A 705 5.98 8.57 -35.26
C GLY A 705 5.16 9.70 -35.88
N GLU A 706 3.85 9.51 -35.82
CA GLU A 706 2.86 10.49 -36.29
C GLU A 706 2.50 11.46 -35.16
N PRO A 707 2.07 12.69 -35.50
CA PRO A 707 1.61 13.65 -34.50
C PRO A 707 0.34 13.20 -33.77
N VAL A 708 0.18 13.61 -32.51
CA VAL A 708 -1.06 13.47 -31.73
C VAL A 708 -1.62 14.87 -31.44
N TYR A 709 -2.94 15.02 -31.47
CA TYR A 709 -3.58 16.32 -31.31
C TYR A 709 -4.21 16.47 -29.92
N MET A 710 -3.53 17.18 -29.02
CA MET A 710 -3.94 17.46 -27.65
C MET A 710 -4.22 18.96 -27.46
N LYS A 711 -5.29 19.34 -26.76
CA LYS A 711 -5.65 20.75 -26.50
C LYS A 711 -5.68 21.07 -25.00
N GLY A 712 -5.62 22.35 -24.67
CA GLY A 712 -5.60 22.84 -23.29
C GLY A 712 -4.21 22.75 -22.66
N VAL A 713 -4.17 23.05 -21.37
CA VAL A 713 -2.97 22.88 -20.52
C VAL A 713 -2.70 21.39 -20.34
N LEU A 714 -1.51 20.96 -20.72
CA LEU A 714 -1.09 19.56 -20.68
C LEU A 714 -0.21 19.31 -19.46
N LYS A 715 -0.10 18.04 -19.05
CA LYS A 715 0.88 17.61 -18.05
C LYS A 715 2.10 17.08 -18.77
N VAL A 716 3.27 17.63 -18.47
CA VAL A 716 4.54 17.30 -19.11
C VAL A 716 5.56 16.87 -18.08
N GLY A 717 6.45 15.94 -18.42
CA GLY A 717 7.28 15.38 -17.37
C GLY A 717 8.15 14.21 -17.79
N MET A 718 8.67 13.53 -16.77
CA MET A 718 9.59 12.40 -16.87
C MET A 718 9.04 11.20 -16.12
N SER A 719 9.48 10.01 -16.50
CA SER A 719 9.01 8.75 -15.93
C SER A 719 10.09 7.69 -16.01
N THR A 720 10.11 6.76 -15.04
CA THR A 720 10.96 5.57 -15.10
C THR A 720 10.35 4.36 -14.41
N ILE A 721 10.43 3.18 -15.01
CA ILE A 721 9.88 1.93 -14.44
C ILE A 721 10.87 0.78 -14.56
N SER A 722 10.69 -0.23 -13.73
CA SER A 722 11.67 -1.29 -13.51
C SER A 722 11.43 -2.57 -14.31
N ASP A 723 10.30 -2.73 -15.01
CA ASP A 723 9.80 -3.96 -15.70
C ASP A 723 8.86 -4.84 -14.83
N ASN A 724 8.62 -4.48 -13.56
CA ASN A 724 7.67 -5.18 -12.70
C ASN A 724 7.28 -4.33 -11.48
N ASP A 725 6.27 -4.78 -10.75
CA ASP A 725 5.77 -4.07 -9.56
C ASP A 725 6.54 -4.43 -8.27
N SER A 726 7.60 -5.23 -8.36
CA SER A 726 8.33 -5.78 -7.21
C SER A 726 9.70 -5.14 -6.95
N THR A 727 10.31 -4.53 -7.97
CA THR A 727 11.67 -3.96 -7.89
C THR A 727 11.66 -2.50 -8.30
N LEU A 728 12.51 -1.67 -7.70
CA LEU A 728 12.66 -0.25 -8.04
C LEU A 728 13.80 -0.06 -9.04
N SER A 729 13.65 0.87 -9.98
CA SER A 729 14.71 1.33 -10.89
C SER A 729 14.84 2.85 -10.80
N GLU A 730 16.08 3.34 -10.81
CA GLU A 730 16.38 4.77 -10.87
C GLU A 730 16.80 5.21 -12.28
N ALA A 731 16.25 6.33 -12.75
CA ALA A 731 16.71 7.04 -13.94
C ALA A 731 17.20 8.45 -13.59
N VAL A 732 18.22 8.89 -14.32
CA VAL A 732 18.83 10.21 -14.17
C VAL A 732 18.66 10.97 -15.48
N PHE A 733 18.03 12.14 -15.39
CA PHE A 733 17.82 13.05 -16.51
C PHE A 733 18.63 14.32 -16.30
N SER A 734 19.12 14.91 -17.39
CA SER A 734 19.81 16.19 -17.41
C SER A 734 19.23 17.05 -18.53
N ASN A 735 19.42 18.37 -18.47
CA ASN A 735 18.89 19.30 -19.47
C ASN A 735 17.37 19.12 -19.68
N TYR A 736 16.63 18.83 -18.60
CA TYR A 736 15.18 18.85 -18.65
C TYR A 736 14.70 20.29 -18.59
N GLU A 737 13.97 20.72 -19.61
CA GLU A 737 13.41 22.05 -19.73
C GLU A 737 12.12 22.03 -20.54
N VAL A 738 11.14 22.82 -20.09
CA VAL A 738 9.90 23.12 -20.81
C VAL A 738 10.01 24.56 -21.32
N VAL A 739 10.37 24.70 -22.59
CA VAL A 739 10.70 25.98 -23.20
C VAL A 739 9.51 26.47 -24.03
N PRO A 740 8.93 27.64 -23.72
CA PRO A 740 7.99 28.28 -24.62
C PRO A 740 8.67 28.72 -25.92
N GLU A 741 8.09 28.36 -27.05
CA GLU A 741 8.52 28.87 -28.35
C GLU A 741 7.86 30.23 -28.59
N LEU A 742 8.61 31.29 -28.29
CA LEU A 742 8.20 32.65 -28.65
C LEU A 742 7.91 32.71 -30.16
N LEU A 743 6.72 33.20 -30.51
CA LEU A 743 6.32 33.46 -31.90
C LEU A 743 7.33 34.43 -32.53
N THR A 744 8.27 33.93 -33.33
CA THR A 744 9.08 34.79 -34.19
C THR A 744 8.28 35.09 -35.46
N PRO A 745 7.92 36.35 -35.76
CA PRO A 745 7.24 36.66 -37.00
C PRO A 745 8.18 36.39 -38.19
N SER A 746 7.63 35.73 -39.22
CA SER A 746 8.30 35.44 -40.50
C SER A 746 8.88 36.72 -41.16
N PRO A 747 9.97 36.60 -41.95
CA PRO A 747 10.74 37.76 -42.39
C PRO A 747 9.99 38.54 -43.48
N THR A 748 9.76 39.83 -43.24
CA THR A 748 9.40 40.80 -44.29
C THR A 748 10.57 41.76 -44.51
N ILE A 749 10.82 42.07 -45.78
CA ILE A 749 11.96 42.78 -46.34
C ILE A 749 12.08 44.23 -45.81
N SER A 750 13.34 44.68 -45.62
CA SER A 750 13.82 46.08 -45.58
C SER A 750 13.87 46.81 -44.22
N ALA A 751 15.07 46.91 -43.63
CA ALA A 751 15.83 48.17 -43.43
C ALA A 751 16.97 47.97 -42.40
N ALA A 752 18.08 48.68 -42.60
CA ALA A 752 19.39 48.49 -41.98
C ALA A 752 19.43 48.61 -40.42
N PRO A 753 20.40 47.96 -39.74
CA PRO A 753 20.46 47.93 -38.28
C PRO A 753 21.21 49.14 -37.72
N THR A 754 20.62 49.78 -36.69
CA THR A 754 21.37 50.61 -35.74
C THR A 754 21.69 49.76 -34.52
N ARG A 755 22.95 49.79 -34.09
CA ARG A 755 23.61 48.80 -33.23
C ARG A 755 23.48 49.14 -31.74
N SER A 756 23.35 48.07 -30.94
CA SER A 756 23.85 47.85 -29.55
C SER A 756 22.84 47.89 -28.39
N PRO A 757 23.03 47.08 -27.33
CA PRO A 757 23.08 45.62 -27.35
C PRO A 757 22.14 44.96 -26.31
N ALA A 758 21.70 43.73 -26.60
CA ALA A 758 21.08 42.83 -25.63
C ALA A 758 22.16 42.04 -24.84
N PRO A 759 21.88 41.59 -23.60
CA PRO A 759 22.83 40.86 -22.77
C PRO A 759 23.03 39.44 -23.33
N THR A 760 24.28 39.03 -23.50
CA THR A 760 24.64 37.67 -23.95
C THR A 760 25.25 36.91 -22.76
N THR A 761 24.61 35.82 -22.34
CA THR A 761 25.23 34.79 -21.50
C THR A 761 26.27 34.05 -22.35
N ALA A 762 27.55 34.29 -22.07
CA ALA A 762 28.66 33.88 -22.92
C ALA A 762 29.26 32.54 -22.47
N PHE A 763 29.19 31.53 -23.35
CA PHE A 763 30.09 30.37 -23.33
C PHE A 763 31.57 30.82 -23.36
N PRO A 764 32.53 30.04 -22.82
CA PRO A 764 33.95 30.37 -22.88
C PRO A 764 34.41 30.49 -24.33
N LYS A 765 35.01 31.63 -24.68
CA LYS A 765 35.39 31.95 -26.06
C LYS A 765 36.71 31.27 -26.40
N GLU A 766 36.71 30.39 -27.39
CA GLU A 766 37.95 29.81 -27.93
C GLU A 766 38.78 30.90 -28.64
N LEU A 767 40.03 31.07 -28.24
CA LEU A 767 40.98 32.03 -28.84
C LEU A 767 41.88 31.36 -29.88
N GLY A 768 42.06 30.04 -29.75
CA GLY A 768 42.78 29.18 -30.68
C GLY A 768 44.13 28.68 -30.15
N CYS A 769 45.00 28.25 -31.07
CA CYS A 769 46.28 27.62 -30.76
C CYS A 769 47.43 28.64 -30.61
N PHE A 770 48.19 28.56 -29.51
CA PHE A 770 49.32 29.45 -29.21
C PHE A 770 50.57 28.68 -28.84
N LYS A 771 51.74 29.24 -29.20
CA LYS A 771 53.06 28.64 -28.91
C LYS A 771 53.37 28.75 -27.42
N ASP A 772 54.07 27.73 -26.90
CA ASP A 772 54.61 27.70 -25.54
C ASP A 772 56.11 27.40 -25.56
N LYS A 773 56.84 27.71 -24.50
CA LYS A 773 58.30 27.49 -24.37
C LYS A 773 58.69 27.20 -22.93
N GLY A 774 59.95 26.83 -22.69
CA GLY A 774 60.47 26.53 -21.35
C GLY A 774 60.23 27.63 -20.29
N ARG A 775 60.19 28.91 -20.69
CA ARG A 775 59.52 29.97 -19.91
C ARG A 775 58.06 30.03 -20.35
N ARG A 776 57.14 29.40 -19.62
CA ARG A 776 55.78 29.18 -20.12
C ARG A 776 55.00 30.46 -20.41
N ALA A 777 54.18 30.43 -21.45
CA ALA A 777 53.18 31.47 -21.75
C ALA A 777 52.05 31.46 -20.71
N MET A 778 51.63 30.26 -20.29
CA MET A 778 50.65 30.05 -19.22
C MET A 778 51.33 29.30 -18.07
N PRO A 779 51.70 29.97 -16.96
CA PRO A 779 52.63 29.41 -15.99
C PRO A 779 52.00 28.48 -14.94
N VAL A 780 50.68 28.53 -14.74
CA VAL A 780 50.01 27.79 -13.64
C VAL A 780 49.45 26.47 -14.14
N ARG A 781 49.93 25.33 -13.64
CA ARG A 781 49.37 24.01 -13.99
C ARG A 781 48.23 23.62 -13.04
N LYS A 782 47.09 23.19 -13.58
CA LYS A 782 45.93 22.74 -12.80
C LYS A 782 45.46 21.35 -13.26
N GLY A 783 46.31 20.35 -13.03
CA GLY A 783 46.04 18.97 -13.38
C GLY A 783 45.97 18.73 -14.90
N SER A 784 45.17 17.74 -15.29
CA SER A 784 44.96 17.34 -16.68
C SER A 784 43.49 16.98 -16.92
N GLY A 785 42.99 17.16 -18.14
CA GLY A 785 41.64 16.83 -18.53
C GLY A 785 41.31 17.17 -19.98
N ASN A 786 40.04 17.01 -20.32
CA ASN A 786 39.48 17.50 -21.58
C ASN A 786 39.24 19.02 -21.51
N MET A 787 38.62 19.56 -22.54
CA MET A 787 38.42 21.00 -22.68
C MET A 787 37.70 21.63 -21.49
N ASN A 788 36.51 21.12 -21.19
CA ASN A 788 35.66 21.63 -20.13
C ASN A 788 36.32 21.45 -18.76
N GLN A 789 37.04 20.34 -18.57
CA GLN A 789 37.79 20.12 -17.33
C GLN A 789 38.91 21.13 -17.14
N CYS A 790 39.65 21.49 -18.20
CA CYS A 790 40.69 22.52 -18.07
C CYS A 790 40.11 23.91 -17.82
N ILE A 791 38.92 24.21 -18.35
CA ILE A 791 38.21 25.46 -18.07
C ILE A 791 37.77 25.50 -16.59
N ILE A 792 37.20 24.41 -16.07
CA ILE A 792 36.81 24.28 -14.66
C ILE A 792 38.04 24.35 -13.73
N ASN A 793 39.11 23.63 -14.06
CA ASN A 793 40.32 23.59 -13.24
C ASN A 793 41.03 24.94 -13.18
N CYS A 794 40.87 25.77 -14.21
CA CYS A 794 41.38 27.13 -14.28
C CYS A 794 40.39 28.19 -13.76
N ASN A 795 39.32 27.80 -13.05
CA ASN A 795 38.41 28.75 -12.42
C ASN A 795 39.20 29.70 -11.48
N GLY A 796 38.92 31.01 -11.58
CA GLY A 796 39.72 32.09 -10.99
C GLY A 796 40.84 32.64 -11.87
N TYR A 797 41.02 32.12 -13.10
CA TYR A 797 41.93 32.68 -14.10
C TYR A 797 41.20 33.20 -15.35
N THR A 798 41.76 34.19 -16.03
CA THR A 798 41.15 34.76 -17.27
C THR A 798 41.24 33.81 -18.47
N TYR A 799 42.25 32.94 -18.51
CA TYR A 799 42.50 32.02 -19.62
C TYR A 799 42.80 30.60 -19.14
N ALA A 800 42.21 29.62 -19.82
CA ALA A 800 42.52 28.20 -19.70
C ALA A 800 43.21 27.70 -20.98
N GLY A 801 44.24 26.87 -20.83
CA GLY A 801 45.07 26.31 -21.88
C GLY A 801 45.13 24.80 -21.75
N ARG A 802 44.97 24.06 -22.85
CA ARG A 802 45.19 22.60 -22.88
C ARG A 802 46.43 22.29 -23.73
N GLN A 803 47.39 21.55 -23.19
CA GLN A 803 48.65 21.15 -23.84
C GLN A 803 48.87 19.64 -23.78
N TRP A 804 49.63 19.09 -24.73
CA TRP A 804 49.99 17.67 -24.76
C TRP A 804 48.78 16.73 -24.61
N ALA A 805 48.92 15.59 -23.93
CA ALA A 805 47.86 14.63 -23.64
C ALA A 805 46.84 15.11 -22.58
N GLY A 806 46.51 16.41 -22.58
CA GLY A 806 45.44 17.00 -21.76
C GLY A 806 45.89 17.82 -20.56
N GLU A 807 47.12 18.29 -20.47
CA GLU A 807 47.57 19.13 -19.36
C GLU A 807 46.84 20.48 -19.35
N CYS A 808 46.34 20.89 -18.18
CA CYS A 808 45.64 22.16 -18.02
C CYS A 808 46.60 23.23 -17.48
N TRP A 809 46.71 24.34 -18.21
CA TRP A 809 47.53 25.49 -17.90
C TRP A 809 46.67 26.74 -17.82
N CYS A 810 46.88 27.59 -16.81
CA CYS A 810 46.05 28.75 -16.51
C CYS A 810 46.90 30.03 -16.49
N ALA A 811 46.32 31.15 -16.90
CA ALA A 811 46.94 32.46 -16.82
C ALA A 811 45.89 33.58 -16.81
N ASN A 812 46.22 34.71 -16.20
CA ASN A 812 45.40 35.94 -16.32
C ASN A 812 45.81 36.82 -17.51
N SER A 813 46.97 36.54 -18.12
CA SER A 813 47.52 37.29 -19.26
C SER A 813 48.68 36.51 -19.89
N GLY A 814 49.10 36.86 -21.10
CA GLY A 814 50.34 36.35 -21.71
C GLY A 814 50.24 34.99 -22.40
N TYR A 815 49.02 34.50 -22.61
CA TYR A 815 48.77 33.26 -23.36
C TYR A 815 49.28 33.31 -24.81
N ASP A 816 49.40 34.50 -25.38
CA ASP A 816 49.83 34.81 -26.74
C ASP A 816 51.30 35.26 -26.83
N LYS A 817 52.05 35.23 -25.72
CA LYS A 817 53.43 35.73 -25.60
C LYS A 817 54.40 35.25 -26.68
N TYR A 818 54.19 34.04 -27.22
CA TYR A 818 55.05 33.47 -28.28
C TYR A 818 54.40 33.44 -29.66
N GLY A 819 53.26 34.11 -29.83
CA GLY A 819 52.49 34.18 -31.06
C GLY A 819 51.58 32.96 -31.28
N ARG A 820 50.66 33.13 -32.23
CA ARG A 820 49.72 32.09 -32.67
C ARG A 820 50.45 30.97 -33.43
N GLU A 821 49.94 29.75 -33.35
CA GLU A 821 50.39 28.60 -34.15
C GLU A 821 49.24 28.07 -35.02
N PRO A 822 49.06 28.60 -36.25
CA PRO A 822 47.89 28.31 -37.08
C PRO A 822 47.77 26.86 -37.54
N SER A 823 48.87 26.10 -37.56
CA SER A 823 48.93 24.74 -38.13
C SER A 823 49.15 23.62 -37.10
N GLY A 824 49.05 23.92 -35.79
CA GLY A 824 49.73 23.08 -34.80
C GLY A 824 48.92 22.37 -33.71
N CYS A 825 47.73 22.80 -33.32
CA CYS A 825 47.03 22.17 -32.19
C CYS A 825 45.90 21.26 -32.66
N ASN A 826 45.84 20.04 -32.11
CA ASN A 826 44.65 19.21 -32.19
C ASN A 826 43.79 19.41 -30.94
N CYS A 827 43.07 20.53 -30.85
CA CYS A 827 42.33 20.92 -29.65
C CYS A 827 41.25 19.91 -29.22
N ASN A 828 40.65 19.24 -30.19
CA ASN A 828 39.64 18.19 -29.99
C ASN A 828 40.24 16.77 -29.92
N GLY A 829 41.56 16.64 -30.10
CA GLY A 829 42.26 15.36 -30.06
C GLY A 829 42.69 14.95 -28.65
N SER A 830 43.07 13.68 -28.53
CA SER A 830 43.68 13.13 -27.30
C SER A 830 45.04 13.76 -26.97
N ASN A 831 45.76 14.29 -27.96
CA ASN A 831 47.01 15.02 -27.78
C ASN A 831 47.00 16.34 -28.56
N VAL A 832 47.09 17.46 -27.84
CA VAL A 832 47.11 18.82 -28.40
C VAL A 832 48.45 19.16 -29.08
N GLY A 833 49.54 18.51 -28.68
CA GLY A 833 50.90 18.72 -29.17
C GLY A 833 51.84 19.35 -28.14
N ALA A 834 53.15 19.16 -28.33
CA ALA A 834 54.17 19.65 -27.41
C ALA A 834 54.37 21.16 -27.59
N TRP A 835 54.60 21.85 -26.47
CA TRP A 835 54.95 23.28 -26.43
C TRP A 835 53.96 24.17 -27.19
N ARG A 836 52.67 23.84 -27.09
CA ARG A 836 51.55 24.61 -27.66
C ARG A 836 50.32 24.42 -26.79
N ASN A 837 49.48 25.44 -26.69
CA ASN A 837 48.24 25.42 -25.90
C ASN A 837 47.06 25.76 -26.80
N CYS A 838 45.96 25.00 -26.69
CA CYS A 838 44.65 25.49 -27.10
C CYS A 838 44.11 26.37 -25.99
N VAL A 839 43.92 27.66 -26.28
CA VAL A 839 43.59 28.67 -25.27
C VAL A 839 42.16 29.14 -25.40
N TYR A 840 41.51 29.27 -24.24
CA TYR A 840 40.11 29.63 -24.07
C TYR A 840 40.04 30.77 -23.08
N GLN A 841 39.27 31.79 -23.41
CA GLN A 841 38.93 32.85 -22.48
C GLN A 841 37.81 32.36 -21.58
N ILE A 842 38.09 32.33 -20.28
CA ILE A 842 37.10 32.06 -19.26
C ILE A 842 36.36 33.38 -19.05
N THR A 843 35.07 33.41 -19.37
CA THR A 843 34.22 34.56 -19.09
C THR A 843 34.04 34.64 -17.58
N SER A 844 34.56 35.71 -16.97
CA SER A 844 34.32 36.00 -15.56
C SER A 844 32.82 36.18 -15.35
N SER A 845 32.22 35.33 -14.54
CA SER A 845 30.98 35.64 -13.83
C SER A 845 31.19 36.81 -12.88
#